data_AF-A0A1Q7ZSC0-F1
#
_entry.id   AF-A0A1Q7ZSC0-F1
#
_cell.length_a   1.000
_cell.length_b   1.000
_cell.length_c   1.000
_cell.angle_alpha   90.00
_cell.angle_beta   90.00
_cell.angle_gamma   90.00
#
_symmetry.space_group_name_H-M   'P 1'
#
loop_
_entity.id
_entity.type
_entity.pdbx_description
1 polymer ?
#
loop_
_entity_poly.entity_id
_entity_poly.type
_entity_poly.pdbx_seq_one_letter_code
_entity_poly.pdbx_strand_id
1 'polypeptide(L)'
;STASSQAASTAAPKPDPRVGLRAGLMNAAQAAWNLRLVAAAPKPAQFMNDSDPGDFGFLNSDLTFTGHYVIQGNFHGLQVWDIAKPAKPVLVTSYICPDAQNDVSVYRNLLFVSGEDFNGRLDCGTQGVQDTVSKDRMRGIRIFDISDITHPKPITAVQTCRGSHTHTLVTAPNDTANVYIYVSGGAPVRPASELAGCSALAPDKDPNSELFRIEVIQVPLAHPDQARVVSKPAILADLVEPHSHPEAAQDIARNDSIVAAARAQGAFIARIRGTDRVLRPRVIDPLLEGIVKARGNSGPPTATDSAALRGAIKSIVDTLTKPTTPLGPGGTRPGPEQCHDITVYPAIGLAGGACAGYGVLLDIRDPSNPRRLAAAADSNFAFWHSATFNNDGTKLLFTDEWGGGLAPKCRATDKPEWGADALFTVSHDTLTFRSYYKMPAPQTPQENCVAHNGSLIPVPGRDLMVQGWYQGGVSVFDFTDAAHPREIAFFDRGPMDSTKLVGAGSWAGYWYNGYIVSSEIGRGLDVFELVPSGLLSQNEIDAAKLVHFDQLNVQDQPRLVWPPSFVVARAYLDQLARSNGLAAGRIAAARGALTSAERQSGRGRKDALTQLATQLRGDAASAAERAKVLAVVGAVTDLANATR
;
A
#
# COMPACT_ATOMS: atom_id res chain seq x y z
N SER A 1 -26.88 4.78 -34.69
CA SER A 1 -25.56 5.05 -35.29
C SER A 1 -24.70 3.83 -35.10
N THR A 2 -24.39 3.13 -36.18
CA THR A 2 -23.65 1.87 -36.20
C THR A 2 -22.18 2.13 -35.87
N ALA A 3 -21.81 1.98 -34.60
CA ALA A 3 -20.42 1.89 -34.20
C ALA A 3 -19.87 0.55 -34.72
N SER A 4 -19.02 0.62 -35.73
CA SER A 4 -18.16 -0.47 -36.16
C SER A 4 -17.39 -1.00 -34.96
N SER A 5 -17.59 -2.27 -34.65
CA SER A 5 -16.80 -3.01 -33.66
C SER A 5 -15.37 -3.13 -34.17
N GLN A 6 -14.52 -2.14 -33.90
CA GLN A 6 -13.10 -2.43 -33.78
C GLN A 6 -12.98 -3.52 -32.71
N ALA A 7 -12.46 -4.68 -33.07
CA ALA A 7 -12.17 -5.73 -32.11
C ALA A 7 -11.30 -5.12 -31.01
N ALA A 8 -11.84 -5.04 -29.80
CA ALA A 8 -11.13 -4.42 -28.69
C ALA A 8 -9.83 -5.22 -28.45
N SER A 9 -8.68 -4.54 -28.45
CA SER A 9 -7.37 -5.19 -28.33
C SER A 9 -7.30 -6.04 -27.06
N THR A 10 -6.81 -7.27 -27.21
CA THR A 10 -6.50 -8.20 -26.10
C THR A 10 -5.02 -8.16 -25.70
N ALA A 11 -4.23 -7.26 -26.29
CA ALA A 11 -2.79 -7.16 -26.07
C ALA A 11 -2.41 -5.77 -25.58
N ALA A 12 -1.43 -5.74 -24.67
CA ALA A 12 -0.78 -4.50 -24.24
C ALA A 12 -0.09 -3.82 -25.43
N PRO A 13 -0.05 -2.47 -25.48
CA PRO A 13 0.64 -1.72 -26.53
C PRO A 13 2.11 -2.12 -26.65
N LYS A 14 2.62 -2.21 -27.89
CA LYS A 14 4.04 -2.44 -28.19
C LYS A 14 4.50 -1.48 -29.30
N PRO A 15 5.56 -0.69 -29.10
CA PRO A 15 6.32 -0.52 -27.83
C PRO A 15 5.45 0.04 -26.69
N ASP A 16 5.89 -0.14 -25.45
CA ASP A 16 5.16 0.38 -24.28
C ASP A 16 5.21 1.93 -24.29
N PRO A 17 4.06 2.62 -24.32
CA PRO A 17 3.99 4.08 -24.47
C PRO A 17 4.44 4.85 -23.23
N ARG A 18 4.66 4.17 -22.09
CA ARG A 18 5.23 4.80 -20.88
C ARG A 18 6.73 5.09 -21.02
N VAL A 19 7.42 4.35 -21.89
CA VAL A 19 8.87 4.50 -22.07
C VAL A 19 9.19 5.79 -22.81
N GLY A 20 9.95 6.67 -22.14
CA GLY A 20 10.43 7.93 -22.74
C GLY A 20 9.43 9.10 -22.63
N LEU A 21 8.46 9.02 -21.73
CA LEU A 21 7.57 10.15 -21.45
C LEU A 21 8.37 11.39 -20.99
N ARG A 22 8.01 12.57 -21.52
CA ARG A 22 8.62 13.84 -21.13
C ARG A 22 8.33 14.16 -19.66
N ALA A 23 9.37 14.56 -18.93
CA ALA A 23 9.27 14.98 -17.54
C ALA A 23 8.46 16.28 -17.34
N GLY A 24 7.93 16.46 -16.12
CA GLY A 24 7.31 17.69 -15.66
C GLY A 24 6.53 17.54 -14.35
N LEU A 25 6.58 18.57 -13.49
CA LEU A 25 5.87 18.57 -12.21
C LEU A 25 4.35 18.46 -12.40
N MET A 26 3.72 19.45 -13.03
CA MET A 26 2.27 19.43 -13.27
C MET A 26 1.88 19.14 -14.72
N ASN A 27 2.88 19.09 -15.63
CA ASN A 27 2.65 18.99 -17.06
C ASN A 27 3.43 17.85 -17.72
N ALA A 28 3.86 16.82 -16.99
CA ALA A 28 4.50 15.64 -17.58
C ALA A 28 3.65 15.04 -18.71
N ALA A 29 4.31 14.46 -19.73
CA ALA A 29 3.62 13.64 -20.72
C ALA A 29 2.97 12.43 -20.03
N GLN A 30 1.88 11.93 -20.59
CA GLN A 30 1.07 10.88 -19.99
C GLN A 30 0.83 9.77 -21.00
N ALA A 31 0.71 8.53 -20.51
CA ALA A 31 0.28 7.39 -21.29
C ALA A 31 -0.79 6.61 -20.53
N ALA A 32 -1.77 6.07 -21.26
CA ALA A 32 -2.84 5.27 -20.67
C ALA A 32 -3.25 4.15 -21.61
N TRP A 33 -3.63 3.01 -21.03
CA TRP A 33 -4.21 1.87 -21.75
C TRP A 33 -5.30 1.25 -20.90
N ASN A 34 -6.52 1.13 -21.44
CA ASN A 34 -7.72 0.63 -20.76
C ASN A 34 -8.09 1.37 -19.44
N LEU A 35 -7.45 2.51 -19.18
CA LEU A 35 -7.76 3.45 -18.10
C LEU A 35 -7.92 4.85 -18.69
N ARG A 36 -8.80 5.64 -18.06
CA ARG A 36 -9.01 7.05 -18.41
C ARG A 36 -8.83 7.88 -17.16
N LEU A 37 -7.93 8.86 -17.19
CA LEU A 37 -7.85 9.91 -16.17
C LEU A 37 -9.11 10.78 -16.30
N VAL A 38 -9.92 10.79 -15.24
CA VAL A 38 -11.18 11.53 -15.15
C VAL A 38 -10.96 12.90 -14.52
N ALA A 39 -10.13 12.95 -13.46
CA ALA A 39 -9.74 14.19 -12.80
C ALA A 39 -8.34 14.06 -12.21
N ALA A 40 -7.62 15.18 -12.16
CA ALA A 40 -6.37 15.36 -11.42
C ALA A 40 -6.49 16.64 -10.60
N ALA A 41 -6.80 16.51 -9.31
CA ALA A 41 -6.93 17.64 -8.41
C ALA A 41 -5.57 17.94 -7.75
N PRO A 42 -5.03 19.16 -7.91
CA PRO A 42 -3.72 19.49 -7.36
C PRO A 42 -3.78 19.63 -5.84
N LYS A 43 -2.69 19.28 -5.14
CA LYS A 43 -2.53 19.59 -3.72
C LYS A 43 -2.78 21.09 -3.44
N PRO A 44 -3.40 21.44 -2.30
CA PRO A 44 -3.46 22.83 -1.86
C PRO A 44 -2.06 23.35 -1.52
N ALA A 45 -1.84 24.65 -1.71
CA ALA A 45 -0.52 25.28 -1.54
C ALA A 45 0.12 25.07 -0.15
N GLN A 46 -0.70 24.91 0.90
CA GLN A 46 -0.23 24.62 2.27
C GLN A 46 0.43 23.25 2.41
N PHE A 47 0.26 22.37 1.43
CA PHE A 47 0.76 20.99 1.39
C PHE A 47 1.82 20.80 0.29
N MET A 48 2.46 21.90 -0.09
CA MET A 48 3.49 21.95 -1.12
C MET A 48 4.65 22.84 -0.68
N ASN A 49 5.85 22.50 -1.17
CA ASN A 49 7.01 23.38 -1.14
C ASN A 49 7.40 23.71 -2.58
N ASP A 50 6.94 24.87 -3.08
CA ASP A 50 7.18 25.29 -4.47
C ASP A 50 8.68 25.51 -4.78
N SER A 51 9.50 25.74 -3.76
CA SER A 51 10.95 25.95 -3.91
C SER A 51 11.74 24.63 -3.94
N ASP A 52 11.17 23.55 -3.41
CA ASP A 52 11.78 22.23 -3.44
C ASP A 52 10.75 21.13 -3.79
N PRO A 53 10.45 20.95 -5.09
CA PRO A 53 9.64 19.83 -5.54
C PRO A 53 10.28 18.51 -5.11
N GLY A 54 9.54 17.73 -4.31
CA GLY A 54 10.03 16.50 -3.69
C GLY A 54 10.40 16.62 -2.21
N ASP A 55 10.13 17.77 -1.56
CA ASP A 55 10.29 17.94 -0.12
C ASP A 55 9.56 16.83 0.65
N PHE A 56 10.34 16.06 1.41
CA PHE A 56 9.87 14.91 2.16
C PHE A 56 8.81 15.28 3.20
N GLY A 57 8.83 16.51 3.73
CA GLY A 57 7.84 16.97 4.70
C GLY A 57 6.43 17.19 4.12
N PHE A 58 6.26 17.11 2.80
CA PHE A 58 5.02 17.43 2.09
C PHE A 58 4.55 16.32 1.14
N LEU A 59 5.05 15.09 1.31
CA LEU A 59 4.61 13.94 0.53
C LEU A 59 3.19 13.57 0.92
N ASN A 60 2.32 13.33 -0.07
CA ASN A 60 1.05 12.66 0.18
C ASN A 60 1.31 11.20 0.57
N SER A 61 0.45 10.68 1.44
CA SER A 61 0.46 9.30 1.92
C SER A 61 -0.89 8.62 1.66
N ASP A 62 -1.28 7.63 2.47
CA ASP A 62 -2.41 6.76 2.16
C ASP A 62 -3.78 7.47 2.15
N LEU A 63 -4.81 6.77 1.65
CA LEU A 63 -6.19 7.24 1.53
C LEU A 63 -7.17 6.37 2.32
N THR A 64 -8.25 6.99 2.76
CA THR A 64 -9.44 6.29 3.24
C THR A 64 -10.73 6.97 2.76
N PHE A 65 -11.85 6.25 2.77
CA PHE A 65 -13.11 6.69 2.19
C PHE A 65 -14.28 6.60 3.17
N THR A 66 -15.14 7.61 3.15
CA THR A 66 -16.43 7.63 3.84
C THR A 66 -17.48 8.37 3.02
N GLY A 67 -18.54 7.69 2.62
CA GLY A 67 -19.57 8.19 1.72
C GLY A 67 -18.99 8.64 0.38
N HIS A 68 -19.06 9.93 0.09
CA HIS A 68 -18.48 10.55 -1.11
C HIS A 68 -17.20 11.34 -0.80
N TYR A 69 -16.61 11.16 0.38
CA TYR A 69 -15.38 11.82 0.78
C TYR A 69 -14.18 10.89 0.69
N VAL A 70 -13.05 11.45 0.25
CA VAL A 70 -11.71 10.86 0.36
C VAL A 70 -10.94 11.67 1.39
N ILE A 71 -10.42 11.00 2.41
CA ILE A 71 -9.44 11.60 3.33
C ILE A 71 -8.08 11.14 2.86
N GLN A 72 -7.21 12.10 2.54
CA GLN A 72 -5.85 11.88 2.04
C GLN A 72 -4.84 12.33 3.09
N GLY A 73 -3.96 11.42 3.48
CA GLY A 73 -2.82 11.72 4.33
C GLY A 73 -1.75 12.53 3.59
N ASN A 74 -0.98 13.31 4.33
CA ASN A 74 0.22 13.98 3.88
C ASN A 74 1.15 14.20 5.06
N PHE A 75 2.47 14.22 4.86
CA PHE A 75 3.41 14.39 5.97
C PHE A 75 3.33 15.78 6.65
N HIS A 76 2.54 16.70 6.10
CA HIS A 76 2.18 17.98 6.67
C HIS A 76 0.79 18.04 7.33
N GLY A 77 -0.02 16.97 7.24
CA GLY A 77 -1.36 16.88 7.83
C GLY A 77 -2.35 16.09 6.99
N LEU A 78 -3.58 16.56 6.87
CA LEU A 78 -4.69 15.85 6.23
C LEU A 78 -5.42 16.74 5.23
N GLN A 79 -5.93 16.13 4.15
CA GLN A 79 -6.75 16.78 3.14
C GLN A 79 -8.06 15.99 2.97
N VAL A 80 -9.21 16.67 2.94
CA VAL A 80 -10.51 16.04 2.72
C VAL A 80 -11.08 16.50 1.38
N TRP A 81 -11.35 15.55 0.50
CA TRP A 81 -11.87 15.78 -0.85
C TRP A 81 -13.31 15.25 -0.96
N ASP A 82 -14.21 16.06 -1.51
CA ASP A 82 -15.53 15.62 -1.98
C ASP A 82 -15.39 15.11 -3.42
N ILE A 83 -15.72 13.84 -3.62
CA ILE A 83 -15.75 13.15 -4.91
C ILE A 83 -17.16 12.74 -5.34
N ALA A 84 -18.23 13.37 -4.81
CA ALA A 84 -19.62 13.16 -5.27
C ALA A 84 -19.78 13.40 -6.77
N LYS A 85 -18.91 14.27 -7.33
CA LYS A 85 -18.67 14.39 -8.78
C LYS A 85 -17.22 13.98 -9.07
N PRO A 86 -16.94 12.71 -9.39
CA PRO A 86 -15.57 12.20 -9.55
C PRO A 86 -14.75 12.91 -10.63
N ALA A 87 -15.41 13.52 -11.63
CA ALA A 87 -14.77 14.34 -12.66
C ALA A 87 -14.39 15.77 -12.21
N LYS A 88 -14.80 16.16 -11.00
CA LYS A 88 -14.45 17.45 -10.40
C LYS A 88 -14.37 17.31 -8.87
N PRO A 89 -13.33 16.63 -8.34
CA PRO A 89 -13.07 16.60 -6.91
C PRO A 89 -12.95 18.02 -6.35
N VAL A 90 -13.50 18.26 -5.17
CA VAL A 90 -13.47 19.56 -4.48
C VAL A 90 -12.79 19.39 -3.13
N LEU A 91 -11.80 20.23 -2.83
CA LEU A 91 -11.22 20.28 -1.49
C LEU A 91 -12.27 20.85 -0.53
N VAL A 92 -12.61 20.09 0.51
CA VAL A 92 -13.60 20.45 1.52
C VAL A 92 -12.93 21.17 2.68
N THR A 93 -11.87 20.56 3.21
CA THR A 93 -11.08 21.11 4.31
C THR A 93 -9.67 20.52 4.27
N SER A 94 -8.74 21.21 4.91
CA SER A 94 -7.38 20.73 5.14
C SER A 94 -6.98 21.01 6.57
N TYR A 95 -6.34 20.04 7.20
CA TYR A 95 -5.95 20.11 8.61
C TYR A 95 -4.43 19.98 8.72
N ILE A 96 -3.76 21.07 9.07
CA ILE A 96 -2.30 21.10 9.22
C ILE A 96 -1.94 20.42 10.54
N CYS A 97 -1.20 19.33 10.44
CA CYS A 97 -0.67 18.60 11.59
C CYS A 97 0.59 17.83 11.14
N PRO A 98 1.76 18.50 11.11
CA PRO A 98 2.96 17.91 10.57
C PRO A 98 3.41 16.70 11.39
N ASP A 99 3.58 15.58 10.69
CA ASP A 99 4.08 14.31 11.21
C ASP A 99 4.34 13.41 10.00
N ALA A 100 5.45 12.67 10.00
CA ALA A 100 5.67 11.69 8.94
C ALA A 100 4.60 10.59 9.02
N GLN A 101 4.37 9.92 7.88
CA GLN A 101 3.32 8.92 7.67
C GLN A 101 1.95 9.56 7.49
N ASN A 102 1.30 10.00 8.57
CA ASN A 102 -0.08 10.52 8.52
C ASN A 102 -1.04 9.63 7.71
N ASP A 103 -0.80 8.32 7.67
CA ASP A 103 -1.72 7.35 7.08
C ASP A 103 -3.03 7.35 7.85
N VAL A 104 -4.13 7.14 7.12
CA VAL A 104 -5.48 7.40 7.60
C VAL A 104 -6.37 6.16 7.52
N SER A 105 -7.21 5.97 8.54
CA SER A 105 -8.36 5.07 8.46
C SER A 105 -9.57 5.68 9.16
N VAL A 106 -10.78 5.28 8.75
CA VAL A 106 -12.03 5.74 9.36
C VAL A 106 -12.88 4.59 9.86
N TYR A 107 -13.63 4.84 10.92
CA TYR A 107 -14.71 3.96 11.35
C TYR A 107 -15.87 4.78 11.92
N ARG A 108 -17.01 4.78 11.21
CA ARG A 108 -18.16 5.64 11.51
C ARG A 108 -17.72 7.10 11.54
N ASN A 109 -17.82 7.75 12.70
CA ASN A 109 -17.45 9.15 12.90
C ASN A 109 -16.04 9.31 13.50
N LEU A 110 -15.22 8.26 13.50
CA LEU A 110 -13.85 8.32 14.01
C LEU A 110 -12.86 8.27 12.86
N LEU A 111 -11.84 9.13 12.94
CA LEU A 111 -10.68 9.13 12.06
C LEU A 111 -9.43 8.81 12.88
N PHE A 112 -8.63 7.88 12.40
CA PHE A 112 -7.37 7.45 12.98
C PHE A 112 -6.22 7.87 12.08
N VAL A 113 -5.16 8.43 12.68
CA VAL A 113 -4.03 8.97 11.93
C VAL A 113 -2.71 8.51 12.57
N SER A 114 -1.86 7.89 11.76
CA SER A 114 -0.50 7.48 12.15
C SER A 114 0.38 8.68 12.45
N GLY A 115 1.27 8.53 13.42
CA GLY A 115 2.35 9.48 13.70
C GLY A 115 3.60 8.76 14.19
N GLU A 116 4.75 9.12 13.64
CA GLU A 116 6.02 8.46 13.96
C GLU A 116 7.20 9.43 14.04
N ASP A 117 7.11 10.60 13.42
CA ASP A 117 8.24 11.51 13.32
C ASP A 117 8.67 12.01 14.70
N PHE A 118 9.97 12.30 14.80
CA PHE A 118 10.51 12.92 15.99
C PHE A 118 10.01 14.36 16.14
N ASN A 119 9.65 15.07 15.07
CA ASN A 119 9.18 16.45 15.19
C ASN A 119 7.67 16.59 15.29
N GLY A 120 6.90 15.50 15.13
CA GLY A 120 5.45 15.52 15.30
C GLY A 120 5.07 15.95 16.72
N ARG A 121 4.05 16.80 16.84
CA ARG A 121 3.53 17.28 18.13
C ARG A 121 2.11 16.80 18.42
N LEU A 122 1.79 16.64 19.70
CA LEU A 122 0.46 16.30 20.21
C LEU A 122 -0.57 17.41 19.94
N ASP A 123 -0.12 18.66 19.94
CA ASP A 123 -0.94 19.85 19.67
C ASP A 123 -1.02 20.21 18.18
N CYS A 124 -0.44 19.39 17.30
CA CYS A 124 -0.30 19.64 15.86
C CYS A 124 0.46 20.95 15.51
N GLY A 125 1.24 21.50 16.44
CA GLY A 125 2.06 22.69 16.20
C GLY A 125 3.17 22.45 15.17
N THR A 126 3.49 23.47 14.36
CA THR A 126 4.47 23.39 13.27
C THR A 126 5.91 23.66 13.69
N GLN A 127 6.14 24.01 14.96
CA GLN A 127 7.46 24.37 15.52
C GLN A 127 8.38 23.15 15.77
N GLY A 128 7.84 21.94 15.66
CA GLY A 128 8.58 20.70 15.92
C GLY A 128 8.91 20.44 17.39
N VAL A 129 9.80 19.47 17.63
CA VAL A 129 10.28 19.08 18.96
C VAL A 129 11.81 19.06 18.96
N GLN A 130 12.41 19.98 19.71
CA GLN A 130 13.87 20.14 19.75
C GLN A 130 14.55 19.22 20.79
N ASP A 131 13.84 18.89 21.86
CA ASP A 131 14.39 18.08 22.96
C ASP A 131 14.47 16.60 22.59
N THR A 132 15.46 15.90 23.14
CA THR A 132 15.61 14.44 22.99
C THR A 132 14.53 13.67 23.77
N VAL A 133 14.00 14.26 24.84
CA VAL A 133 12.89 13.75 25.64
C VAL A 133 11.86 14.86 25.75
N SER A 134 10.64 14.63 25.26
CA SER A 134 9.59 15.66 25.28
C SER A 134 8.21 15.08 25.57
N LYS A 135 7.44 15.82 26.38
CA LYS A 135 6.02 15.53 26.61
C LYS A 135 5.11 16.05 25.49
N ASP A 136 5.63 16.89 24.60
CA ASP A 136 4.88 17.45 23.48
C ASP A 136 4.92 16.54 22.25
N ARG A 137 5.85 15.58 22.20
CA ARG A 137 6.09 14.73 21.03
C ARG A 137 4.93 13.77 20.81
N MET A 138 4.45 13.71 19.58
CA MET A 138 3.49 12.71 19.14
C MET A 138 4.22 11.56 18.42
N ARG A 139 4.10 10.33 18.94
CA ARG A 139 4.25 9.12 18.12
C ARG A 139 3.24 8.06 18.57
N GLY A 140 2.49 7.48 17.63
CA GLY A 140 1.37 6.57 17.88
C GLY A 140 0.16 6.91 17.00
N ILE A 141 -1.05 6.80 17.54
CA ILE A 141 -2.30 7.04 16.79
C ILE A 141 -3.04 8.26 17.33
N ARG A 142 -3.35 9.23 16.47
CA ARG A 142 -4.29 10.31 16.77
C ARG A 142 -5.71 9.83 16.48
N ILE A 143 -6.67 10.21 17.32
CA ILE A 143 -8.08 9.91 17.15
C ILE A 143 -8.87 11.22 17.08
N PHE A 144 -9.63 11.38 16.00
CA PHE A 144 -10.49 12.55 15.77
C PHE A 144 -11.95 12.13 15.65
N ASP A 145 -12.86 12.98 16.13
CA ASP A 145 -14.27 12.96 15.78
C ASP A 145 -14.46 13.74 14.46
N ILE A 146 -15.02 13.05 13.47
CA ILE A 146 -15.35 13.56 12.14
C ILE A 146 -16.86 13.53 11.87
N SER A 147 -17.70 13.58 12.91
CA SER A 147 -19.16 13.76 12.78
C SER A 147 -19.50 15.01 11.95
N ASP A 148 -18.65 16.04 12.04
CA ASP A 148 -18.55 17.11 11.04
C ASP A 148 -17.20 16.97 10.32
N ILE A 149 -17.24 16.42 9.10
CA ILE A 149 -16.03 16.18 8.30
C ILE A 149 -15.31 17.46 7.89
N THR A 150 -15.98 18.62 7.95
CA THR A 150 -15.38 19.92 7.62
C THR A 150 -14.53 20.49 8.75
N HIS A 151 -14.75 20.02 9.99
CA HIS A 151 -14.01 20.41 11.19
C HIS A 151 -13.66 19.20 12.06
N PRO A 152 -12.67 18.36 11.68
CA PRO A 152 -12.20 17.27 12.51
C PRO A 152 -11.80 17.74 13.92
N LYS A 153 -12.32 17.09 14.96
CA LYS A 153 -12.06 17.45 16.36
C LYS A 153 -11.15 16.43 17.02
N PRO A 154 -9.97 16.81 17.54
CA PRO A 154 -9.14 15.89 18.30
C PRO A 154 -9.87 15.34 19.53
N ILE A 155 -9.82 14.03 19.74
CA ILE A 155 -10.36 13.35 20.93
C ILE A 155 -9.21 13.02 21.89
N THR A 156 -8.27 12.21 21.41
CA THR A 156 -7.13 11.71 22.17
C THR A 156 -6.01 11.26 21.23
N ALA A 157 -4.84 10.99 21.79
CA ALA A 157 -3.74 10.34 21.09
C ALA A 157 -3.22 9.16 21.92
N VAL A 158 -3.16 7.98 21.31
CA VAL A 158 -2.59 6.78 21.93
C VAL A 158 -1.10 6.75 21.63
N GLN A 159 -0.27 7.02 22.64
CA GLN A 159 1.19 6.97 22.52
C GLN A 159 1.68 5.52 22.49
N THR A 160 2.56 5.22 21.53
CA THR A 160 3.17 3.89 21.34
C THR A 160 4.68 3.97 21.50
N CYS A 161 5.34 2.90 21.93
CA CYS A 161 6.78 2.98 22.25
C CYS A 161 7.67 3.22 21.02
N ARG A 162 7.17 2.83 19.85
CA ARG A 162 7.89 2.95 18.57
C ARG A 162 7.21 3.86 17.55
N GLY A 163 6.11 4.52 17.90
CA GLY A 163 5.32 5.30 16.96
C GLY A 163 4.39 4.44 16.12
N SER A 164 3.83 5.01 15.07
CA SER A 164 2.98 4.33 14.10
C SER A 164 3.50 4.65 12.72
N HIS A 165 4.27 3.73 12.13
CA HIS A 165 4.70 3.84 10.74
C HIS A 165 3.47 3.74 9.84
N THR A 166 2.70 2.67 10.04
CA THR A 166 1.38 2.46 9.44
C THR A 166 0.46 1.92 10.52
N HIS A 167 -0.84 1.91 10.23
CA HIS A 167 -1.81 1.26 11.07
C HIS A 167 -2.91 0.61 10.27
N THR A 168 -3.51 -0.41 10.87
CA THR A 168 -4.62 -1.14 10.26
C THR A 168 -5.80 -1.15 11.20
N LEU A 169 -6.94 -0.63 10.75
CA LEU A 169 -8.21 -0.81 11.45
C LEU A 169 -8.62 -2.28 11.38
N VAL A 170 -9.07 -2.84 12.50
CA VAL A 170 -9.50 -4.23 12.60
C VAL A 170 -10.90 -4.28 13.19
N THR A 171 -11.87 -4.57 12.34
CA THR A 171 -13.24 -4.85 12.77
C THR A 171 -13.37 -6.28 13.28
N ALA A 172 -14.16 -6.46 14.34
CA ALA A 172 -14.34 -7.75 14.98
C ALA A 172 -15.81 -8.18 14.89
N PRO A 173 -16.15 -9.24 14.14
CA PRO A 173 -17.54 -9.71 14.04
C PRO A 173 -18.20 -10.04 15.38
N ASN A 174 -17.39 -10.45 16.37
CA ASN A 174 -17.83 -10.87 17.69
C ASN A 174 -17.73 -9.77 18.77
N ASP A 175 -17.23 -8.58 18.42
CA ASP A 175 -17.10 -7.43 19.33
C ASP A 175 -17.45 -6.15 18.58
N THR A 176 -18.73 -5.79 18.63
CA THR A 176 -19.27 -4.60 17.95
C THR A 176 -19.23 -3.34 18.80
N ALA A 177 -18.80 -3.45 20.06
CA ALA A 177 -18.65 -2.34 21.00
C ALA A 177 -17.29 -1.65 20.87
N ASN A 178 -16.30 -2.35 20.31
CA ASN A 178 -14.95 -1.86 20.10
C ASN A 178 -14.55 -1.97 18.63
N VAL A 179 -13.56 -1.18 18.25
CA VAL A 179 -12.72 -1.44 17.09
C VAL A 179 -11.27 -1.56 17.56
N TYR A 180 -10.48 -2.34 16.83
CA TYR A 180 -9.07 -2.54 17.16
C TYR A 180 -8.19 -1.87 16.10
N ILE A 181 -6.96 -1.53 16.47
CA ILE A 181 -5.96 -0.98 15.56
C ILE A 181 -4.67 -1.77 15.76
N TYR A 182 -4.15 -2.34 14.68
CA TYR A 182 -2.81 -2.92 14.68
C TYR A 182 -1.83 -1.83 14.28
N VAL A 183 -0.92 -1.51 15.18
CA VAL A 183 0.09 -0.48 14.98
C VAL A 183 1.43 -1.15 14.77
N SER A 184 2.09 -0.76 13.68
CA SER A 184 3.46 -1.13 13.43
C SER A 184 4.35 0.10 13.49
N GLY A 185 5.18 0.18 14.53
CA GLY A 185 6.14 1.27 14.71
C GLY A 185 7.52 0.89 14.17
N GLY A 186 8.08 1.75 13.32
CA GLY A 186 9.41 1.64 12.74
C GLY A 186 10.48 2.46 13.46
N ALA A 187 10.11 3.52 14.17
CA ALA A 187 11.09 4.35 14.84
C ALA A 187 11.72 3.65 16.08
N PRO A 188 12.94 4.07 16.49
CA PRO A 188 13.60 3.57 17.70
C PRO A 188 12.70 3.60 18.94
N VAL A 189 12.89 2.63 19.82
CA VAL A 189 12.18 2.59 21.10
C VAL A 189 12.50 3.85 21.89
N ARG A 190 11.47 4.61 22.26
CA ARG A 190 11.63 5.84 23.05
C ARG A 190 12.16 5.52 24.47
N PRO A 191 12.92 6.43 25.08
CA PRO A 191 13.40 6.22 26.44
C PRO A 191 12.22 6.17 27.43
N ALA A 192 12.35 5.37 28.48
CA ALA A 192 11.33 5.26 29.53
C ALA A 192 11.02 6.60 30.24
N SER A 193 11.95 7.57 30.17
CA SER A 193 11.75 8.94 30.65
C SER A 193 10.83 9.78 29.77
N GLU A 194 10.66 9.43 28.49
CA GLU A 194 9.68 10.06 27.59
C GLU A 194 8.32 9.38 27.71
N LEU A 195 8.30 8.04 27.70
CA LEU A 195 7.08 7.25 27.94
C LEU A 195 7.40 6.04 28.83
N ALA A 196 6.78 6.00 29.99
CA ALA A 196 6.97 4.90 30.94
C ALA A 196 6.54 3.56 30.31
N GLY A 197 7.30 2.50 30.62
CA GLY A 197 7.02 1.14 30.14
C GLY A 197 7.74 0.74 28.86
N CYS A 198 8.35 1.67 28.12
CA CYS A 198 9.11 1.33 26.92
C CYS A 198 10.48 0.73 27.25
N SER A 199 10.81 -0.37 26.57
CA SER A 199 12.06 -1.10 26.75
C SER A 199 12.69 -1.51 25.42
N ALA A 200 13.94 -1.09 25.22
CA ALA A 200 14.78 -1.44 24.07
C ALA A 200 15.68 -2.66 24.36
N LEU A 201 15.55 -3.28 25.54
CA LEU A 201 16.35 -4.42 25.92
C LEU A 201 15.98 -5.63 25.05
N ALA A 202 16.92 -6.56 24.87
CA ALA A 202 16.62 -7.81 24.16
C ALA A 202 15.53 -8.62 24.91
N PRO A 203 14.71 -9.42 24.20
CA PRO A 203 13.63 -10.20 24.83
C PRO A 203 14.08 -11.16 25.93
N ASP A 204 15.34 -11.62 25.93
CA ASP A 204 15.92 -12.46 26.99
C ASP A 204 16.27 -11.66 28.26
N LYS A 205 16.40 -10.34 28.16
CA LYS A 205 16.65 -9.41 29.27
C LYS A 205 15.37 -8.77 29.79
N ASP A 206 14.43 -8.52 28.90
CA ASP A 206 13.13 -7.98 29.24
C ASP A 206 12.04 -8.66 28.41
N PRO A 207 11.18 -9.50 29.01
CA PRO A 207 10.08 -10.12 28.29
C PRO A 207 9.07 -9.09 27.76
N ASN A 208 9.05 -7.86 28.27
CA ASN A 208 8.22 -6.75 27.79
C ASN A 208 8.94 -5.85 26.77
N SER A 209 10.08 -6.30 26.22
CA SER A 209 10.77 -5.62 25.12
C SER A 209 9.82 -5.22 23.99
N GLU A 210 10.03 -4.03 23.43
CA GLU A 210 9.25 -3.48 22.31
C GLU A 210 9.73 -3.97 20.94
N LEU A 211 10.74 -4.85 20.91
CA LEU A 211 11.29 -5.42 19.69
C LEU A 211 10.45 -6.62 19.21
N PHE A 212 10.35 -6.81 17.89
CA PHE A 212 9.67 -7.96 17.24
C PHE A 212 8.16 -8.08 17.50
N ARG A 213 7.52 -6.98 17.90
CA ARG A 213 6.11 -6.91 18.28
C ARG A 213 5.37 -5.90 17.42
N ILE A 214 4.06 -6.10 17.35
CA ILE A 214 3.10 -5.03 17.01
C ILE A 214 2.39 -4.58 18.29
N GLU A 215 1.83 -3.38 18.29
CA GLU A 215 0.98 -2.91 19.39
C GLU A 215 -0.49 -2.97 18.93
N VAL A 216 -1.35 -3.54 19.76
CA VAL A 216 -2.80 -3.60 19.49
C VAL A 216 -3.50 -2.59 20.38
N ILE A 217 -4.17 -1.61 19.75
CA ILE A 217 -4.99 -0.62 20.44
C ILE A 217 -6.44 -1.07 20.38
N GLN A 218 -7.12 -1.05 21.52
CA GLN A 218 -8.57 -1.17 21.58
C GLN A 218 -9.17 0.23 21.69
N VAL A 219 -10.18 0.52 20.86
CA VAL A 219 -10.94 1.78 20.88
C VAL A 219 -12.39 1.46 21.24
N PRO A 220 -12.83 1.75 22.48
CA PRO A 220 -14.23 1.66 22.85
C PRO A 220 -15.06 2.69 22.09
N LEU A 221 -16.05 2.26 21.29
CA LEU A 221 -16.77 3.18 20.39
C LEU A 221 -17.65 4.19 21.14
N ALA A 222 -18.09 3.85 22.36
CA ALA A 222 -18.85 4.75 23.21
C ALA A 222 -17.96 5.78 23.95
N HIS A 223 -16.68 5.45 24.16
CA HIS A 223 -15.71 6.26 24.89
C HIS A 223 -14.35 6.20 24.19
N PRO A 224 -14.22 6.78 22.97
CA PRO A 224 -12.98 6.72 22.20
C PRO A 224 -11.80 7.41 22.91
N ASP A 225 -12.06 8.28 23.88
CA ASP A 225 -11.08 8.88 24.78
C ASP A 225 -10.35 7.86 25.68
N GLN A 226 -10.94 6.66 25.87
CA GLN A 226 -10.37 5.55 26.65
C GLN A 226 -9.56 4.57 25.80
N ALA A 227 -9.28 4.92 24.54
CA ALA A 227 -8.44 4.11 23.66
C ALA A 227 -7.05 3.88 24.27
N ARG A 228 -6.58 2.64 24.22
CA ARG A 228 -5.29 2.25 24.83
C ARG A 228 -4.72 1.00 24.18
N VAL A 229 -3.41 0.84 24.29
CA VAL A 229 -2.74 -0.43 23.95
C VAL A 229 -3.23 -1.51 24.91
N VAL A 230 -3.78 -2.60 24.39
CA VAL A 230 -4.31 -3.74 25.17
C VAL A 230 -3.42 -4.97 25.09
N SER A 231 -2.58 -5.08 24.06
CA SER A 231 -1.61 -6.16 23.94
C SER A 231 -0.43 -5.75 23.05
N LYS A 232 0.65 -6.53 23.14
CA LYS A 232 1.86 -6.37 22.30
C LYS A 232 2.30 -7.71 21.71
N PRO A 233 1.58 -8.29 20.75
CA PRO A 233 1.86 -9.64 20.23
C PRO A 233 3.23 -9.73 19.56
N ALA A 234 4.03 -10.73 19.94
CA ALA A 234 5.38 -10.97 19.41
C ALA A 234 5.37 -11.73 18.08
N ILE A 235 4.68 -11.17 17.07
CA ILE A 235 4.45 -11.85 15.79
C ILE A 235 5.73 -12.06 14.97
N LEU A 236 6.84 -11.39 15.31
CA LEU A 236 8.14 -11.55 14.64
C LEU A 236 9.19 -12.26 15.51
N ALA A 237 8.83 -12.64 16.75
CA ALA A 237 9.75 -13.37 17.62
C ALA A 237 10.25 -14.65 16.95
N ASP A 238 11.49 -15.02 17.29
CA ASP A 238 12.19 -16.22 16.83
C ASP A 238 12.50 -16.27 15.31
N LEU A 239 12.18 -15.22 14.55
CA LEU A 239 12.68 -15.07 13.19
C LEU A 239 14.16 -14.67 13.22
N VAL A 240 14.87 -15.05 12.16
CA VAL A 240 16.28 -14.73 11.95
C VAL A 240 16.40 -13.77 10.78
N GLU A 241 17.56 -13.12 10.62
CA GLU A 241 17.82 -12.27 9.45
C GLU A 241 17.59 -13.08 8.16
N PRO A 242 16.67 -12.64 7.28
CA PRO A 242 16.41 -13.34 6.04
C PRO A 242 17.62 -13.23 5.10
N HIS A 243 17.83 -14.24 4.27
CA HIS A 243 18.88 -14.19 3.27
C HIS A 243 18.55 -13.13 2.21
N SER A 244 19.48 -12.22 1.91
CA SER A 244 19.35 -11.19 0.87
C SER A 244 20.31 -11.45 -0.30
N HIS A 245 19.95 -11.08 -1.53
CA HIS A 245 20.93 -11.02 -2.62
C HIS A 245 21.77 -9.73 -2.58
N PRO A 246 22.96 -9.69 -3.21
CA PRO A 246 23.77 -8.48 -3.35
C PRO A 246 23.04 -7.35 -4.11
N GLU A 247 23.45 -6.09 -3.90
CA GLU A 247 22.99 -4.97 -4.73
C GLU A 247 23.26 -5.22 -6.23
N ALA A 248 22.45 -4.60 -7.11
CA ALA A 248 22.68 -4.68 -8.55
C ALA A 248 24.08 -4.15 -8.91
N ALA A 249 24.77 -4.79 -9.85
CA ALA A 249 26.12 -4.37 -10.26
C ALA A 249 26.16 -2.90 -10.72
N GLN A 250 25.10 -2.43 -11.37
CA GLN A 250 24.93 -1.05 -11.80
C GLN A 250 24.80 -0.09 -10.62
N ASP A 251 24.17 -0.51 -9.51
CA ASP A 251 24.05 0.31 -8.30
C ASP A 251 25.38 0.40 -7.56
N ILE A 252 26.11 -0.72 -7.47
CA ILE A 252 27.47 -0.76 -6.91
C ILE A 252 28.38 0.19 -7.71
N ALA A 253 28.43 0.04 -9.03
CA ALA A 253 29.26 0.88 -9.90
C ALA A 253 28.90 2.37 -9.80
N ARG A 254 27.59 2.70 -9.74
CA ARG A 254 27.13 4.08 -9.55
C ARG A 254 27.57 4.62 -8.19
N ASN A 255 27.40 3.85 -7.12
CA ASN A 255 27.80 4.25 -5.78
C ASN A 255 29.32 4.47 -5.70
N ASP A 256 30.12 3.58 -6.28
CA ASP A 256 31.57 3.69 -6.30
C ASP A 256 32.04 4.95 -7.05
N SER A 257 31.39 5.27 -8.17
CA SER A 257 31.62 6.52 -8.91
C SER A 257 31.28 7.77 -8.07
N ILE A 258 30.12 7.78 -7.40
CA ILE A 258 29.69 8.87 -6.52
C ILE A 258 30.69 9.05 -5.37
N VAL A 259 31.08 7.95 -4.71
CA VAL A 259 32.04 7.97 -3.60
C VAL A 259 33.40 8.46 -4.06
N ALA A 260 33.89 8.01 -5.22
CA ALA A 260 35.17 8.45 -5.77
C ALA A 260 35.18 9.95 -6.08
N ALA A 261 34.14 10.47 -6.74
CA ALA A 261 34.00 11.89 -7.03
C ALA A 261 33.88 12.73 -5.75
N ALA A 262 33.05 12.30 -4.81
CA ALA A 262 32.87 12.98 -3.52
C ALA A 262 34.16 12.98 -2.70
N ARG A 263 34.92 11.87 -2.71
CA ARG A 263 36.23 11.78 -2.05
C ARG A 263 37.22 12.77 -2.65
N ALA A 264 37.24 12.93 -3.98
CA ALA A 264 38.08 13.92 -4.66
C ALA A 264 37.72 15.38 -4.28
N GLN A 265 36.45 15.63 -3.94
CA GLN A 265 35.95 16.93 -3.48
C GLN A 265 36.10 17.13 -1.97
N GLY A 266 36.73 16.20 -1.25
CA GLY A 266 36.87 16.29 0.21
C GLY A 266 35.57 16.05 0.97
N ALA A 267 34.63 15.28 0.44
CA ALA A 267 33.48 14.84 1.22
C ALA A 267 33.89 13.87 2.35
N PHE A 268 33.04 13.75 3.36
CA PHE A 268 33.19 12.75 4.42
C PHE A 268 32.54 11.43 3.99
N ILE A 269 33.30 10.34 4.06
CA ILE A 269 32.88 9.01 3.61
C ILE A 269 32.95 8.05 4.79
N ALA A 270 31.96 7.17 4.92
CA ALA A 270 32.01 6.06 5.87
C ALA A 270 31.50 4.77 5.24
N ARG A 271 32.01 3.64 5.75
CA ARG A 271 31.53 2.31 5.40
C ARG A 271 30.29 2.00 6.24
N ILE A 272 29.14 1.81 5.60
CA ILE A 272 27.87 1.46 6.25
C ILE A 272 27.39 0.14 5.65
N ARG A 273 27.17 -0.87 6.50
CA ARG A 273 26.73 -2.23 6.07
C ARG A 273 27.55 -2.82 4.92
N GLY A 274 28.87 -2.59 4.91
CA GLY A 274 29.78 -3.15 3.90
C GLY A 274 29.99 -2.29 2.65
N THR A 275 29.27 -1.17 2.49
CA THR A 275 29.37 -0.27 1.34
C THR A 275 29.85 1.12 1.77
N ASP A 276 30.78 1.73 1.02
CA ASP A 276 31.17 3.13 1.25
C ASP A 276 30.03 4.07 0.84
N ARG A 277 29.69 5.04 1.69
CA ARG A 277 28.65 6.04 1.44
C ARG A 277 29.15 7.44 1.78
N VAL A 278 28.68 8.43 1.02
CA VAL A 278 28.91 9.84 1.31
C VAL A 278 28.01 10.26 2.47
N LEU A 279 28.60 10.80 3.53
CA LEU A 279 27.85 11.31 4.68
C LEU A 279 27.26 12.68 4.33
N ARG A 280 25.95 12.83 4.56
CA ARG A 280 25.20 14.06 4.24
C ARG A 280 25.52 15.19 5.23
N PRO A 281 25.37 16.47 4.84
CA PRO A 281 25.58 17.63 5.73
C PRO A 281 24.81 17.52 7.06
N ARG A 282 23.55 17.09 7.03
CA ARG A 282 22.73 16.86 8.23
C ARG A 282 23.36 15.92 9.27
N VAL A 283 24.25 15.01 8.86
CA VAL A 283 25.02 14.14 9.77
C VAL A 283 26.34 14.79 10.15
N ILE A 284 27.00 15.46 9.22
CA ILE A 284 28.35 16.01 9.39
C ILE A 284 28.36 17.32 10.19
N ASP A 285 27.43 18.24 9.90
CA ASP A 285 27.43 19.57 10.47
C ASP A 285 27.30 19.53 12.00
N PRO A 286 26.37 18.76 12.62
CA PRO A 286 26.30 18.66 14.07
C PRO A 286 27.55 18.04 14.70
N LEU A 287 28.22 17.11 14.01
CA LEU A 287 29.46 16.50 14.49
C LEU A 287 30.62 17.50 14.45
N LEU A 288 30.72 18.29 13.39
CA LEU A 288 31.70 19.37 13.28
C LEU A 288 31.44 20.45 14.33
N GLU A 289 30.18 20.87 14.53
CA GLU A 289 29.78 21.80 15.58
C GLU A 289 30.17 21.29 16.97
N GLY A 290 29.97 20.00 17.25
CA GLY A 290 30.40 19.34 18.48
C GLY A 290 31.91 19.43 18.71
N ILE A 291 32.71 19.18 17.66
CA ILE A 291 34.19 19.28 17.72
C ILE A 291 34.62 20.74 17.94
N VAL A 292 34.03 21.68 17.22
CA VAL A 292 34.31 23.13 17.36
C VAL A 292 34.00 23.59 18.78
N LYS A 293 32.86 23.18 19.33
CA LYS A 293 32.46 23.47 20.71
C LYS A 293 33.42 22.87 21.73
N ALA A 294 33.85 21.62 21.53
CA ALA A 294 34.77 20.92 22.43
C ALA A 294 36.15 21.59 22.52
N ARG A 295 36.63 22.23 21.45
CA ARG A 295 37.90 22.99 21.46
C ARG A 295 37.77 24.46 21.90
N GLY A 296 36.58 24.88 22.36
CA GLY A 296 36.37 26.19 23.00
C GLY A 296 36.28 27.41 22.08
N ASN A 297 36.08 27.23 20.77
CA ASN A 297 35.98 28.35 19.81
C ASN A 297 34.55 28.61 19.33
N SER A 298 34.26 29.88 19.00
CA SER A 298 33.00 30.37 18.42
C SER A 298 33.15 30.81 16.96
N GLY A 299 33.68 29.93 16.11
CA GLY A 299 33.92 30.20 14.68
C GLY A 299 33.61 28.99 13.79
N PRO A 300 33.64 29.14 12.44
CA PRO A 300 33.33 28.05 11.52
C PRO A 300 34.32 26.87 11.65
N PRO A 301 33.92 25.64 11.29
CA PRO A 301 34.82 24.48 11.28
C PRO A 301 36.10 24.72 10.47
N THR A 302 37.25 24.35 11.03
CA THR A 302 38.57 24.49 10.41
C THR A 302 39.00 23.21 9.69
N ALA A 303 40.09 23.28 8.92
CA ALA A 303 40.71 22.09 8.32
C ALA A 303 41.15 21.07 9.37
N THR A 304 41.62 21.53 10.54
CA THR A 304 41.98 20.67 11.67
C THR A 304 40.75 19.96 12.25
N ASP A 305 39.61 20.66 12.39
CA ASP A 305 38.35 20.05 12.85
C ASP A 305 37.86 18.96 11.88
N SER A 306 37.95 19.26 10.58
CA SER A 306 37.60 18.30 9.53
C SER A 306 38.53 17.07 9.55
N ALA A 307 39.82 17.25 9.78
CA ALA A 307 40.77 16.14 9.91
C ALA A 307 40.48 15.28 11.16
N ALA A 308 40.17 15.92 12.29
CA ALA A 308 39.76 15.23 13.51
C ALA A 308 38.48 14.41 13.29
N LEU A 309 37.47 14.98 12.65
CA LEU A 309 36.24 14.27 12.33
C LEU A 309 36.49 13.07 11.40
N ARG A 310 37.35 13.21 10.38
CA ARG A 310 37.73 12.06 9.51
C ARG A 310 38.36 10.92 10.30
N GLY A 311 39.23 11.23 11.26
CA GLY A 311 39.84 10.23 12.13
C GLY A 311 38.83 9.52 13.03
N ALA A 312 37.80 10.23 13.50
CA ALA A 312 36.77 9.69 14.38
C ALA A 312 35.57 9.06 13.65
N ILE A 313 35.36 9.39 12.37
CA ILE A 313 34.12 9.08 11.63
C ILE A 313 33.80 7.60 11.64
N LYS A 314 34.80 6.74 11.50
CA LYS A 314 34.59 5.30 11.51
C LYS A 314 33.98 4.86 12.84
N SER A 315 34.56 5.27 13.97
CA SER A 315 34.05 4.91 15.30
C SER A 315 32.67 5.51 15.57
N ILE A 316 32.43 6.75 15.13
CA ILE A 316 31.14 7.41 15.28
C ILE A 316 30.07 6.66 14.49
N VAL A 317 30.32 6.38 13.21
CA VAL A 317 29.40 5.67 12.34
C VAL A 317 29.20 4.23 12.80
N ASP A 318 30.25 3.51 13.21
CA ASP A 318 30.13 2.17 13.78
C ASP A 318 29.24 2.17 15.03
N THR A 319 29.29 3.23 15.84
CA THR A 319 28.43 3.38 17.02
C THR A 319 26.98 3.70 16.61
N LEU A 320 26.78 4.61 15.65
CA LEU A 320 25.46 5.00 15.15
C LEU A 320 24.77 3.89 14.34
N THR A 321 25.55 3.02 13.70
CA THR A 321 25.06 1.94 12.84
C THR A 321 25.14 0.57 13.49
N LYS A 322 25.62 0.51 14.74
CA LYS A 322 25.58 -0.71 15.54
C LYS A 322 24.13 -1.20 15.59
N PRO A 323 23.85 -2.46 15.23
CA PRO A 323 22.52 -3.01 15.37
C PRO A 323 22.03 -2.76 16.79
N THR A 324 20.87 -2.12 16.91
CA THR A 324 20.20 -1.86 18.19
C THR A 324 19.86 -3.16 18.90
N THR A 325 19.64 -4.22 18.11
CA THR A 325 19.37 -5.58 18.53
C THR A 325 20.66 -6.35 18.81
N PRO A 326 20.84 -6.89 20.03
CA PRO A 326 21.90 -7.85 20.31
C PRO A 326 21.80 -9.09 19.42
N LEU A 327 22.94 -9.75 19.17
CA LEU A 327 22.93 -11.06 18.50
C LEU A 327 22.10 -12.05 19.33
N GLY A 328 21.30 -12.86 18.64
CA GLY A 328 20.53 -13.93 19.25
C GLY A 328 21.41 -15.10 19.70
N PRO A 329 20.79 -16.15 20.26
CA PRO A 329 21.47 -17.39 20.63
C PRO A 329 22.35 -17.92 19.49
N GLY A 330 23.58 -18.35 19.81
CA GLY A 330 24.51 -18.88 18.79
C GLY A 330 25.15 -17.84 17.87
N GLY A 331 24.95 -16.54 18.12
CA GLY A 331 25.51 -15.46 17.29
C GLY A 331 24.69 -15.15 16.04
N THR A 332 23.51 -15.74 15.89
CA THR A 332 22.61 -15.50 14.77
C THR A 332 21.98 -14.11 14.87
N ARG A 333 21.89 -13.42 13.74
CA ARG A 333 21.18 -12.14 13.69
C ARG A 333 19.67 -12.36 13.77
N PRO A 334 18.96 -11.64 14.65
CA PRO A 334 17.50 -11.68 14.69
C PRO A 334 16.87 -11.17 13.41
N GLY A 335 15.61 -11.56 13.20
CA GLY A 335 14.78 -11.09 12.09
C GLY A 335 14.35 -9.63 12.22
N PRO A 336 13.42 -9.18 11.37
CA PRO A 336 12.91 -7.80 11.40
C PRO A 336 12.14 -7.51 12.69
N GLU A 337 12.22 -6.26 13.15
CA GLU A 337 11.57 -5.84 14.40
C GLU A 337 10.19 -5.19 14.20
N GLN A 338 9.73 -5.04 12.97
CA GLN A 338 8.48 -4.35 12.64
C GLN A 338 7.83 -4.94 11.40
N CYS A 339 6.51 -4.76 11.30
CA CYS A 339 5.84 -4.83 10.02
C CYS A 339 5.88 -3.47 9.30
N HIS A 340 5.87 -3.44 7.98
CA HIS A 340 5.59 -2.23 7.24
C HIS A 340 4.08 -2.03 7.20
N ASP A 341 3.33 -2.82 6.44
CA ASP A 341 1.86 -2.85 6.47
C ASP A 341 1.30 -4.20 6.93
N ILE A 342 0.07 -4.15 7.46
CA ILE A 342 -0.74 -5.33 7.75
C ILE A 342 -2.09 -5.15 7.06
N THR A 343 -2.53 -6.16 6.31
CA THR A 343 -3.89 -6.21 5.77
C THR A 343 -4.67 -7.29 6.50
N VAL A 344 -5.73 -6.89 7.18
CA VAL A 344 -6.65 -7.81 7.84
C VAL A 344 -7.78 -8.20 6.91
N TYR A 345 -8.26 -9.44 7.04
CA TYR A 345 -9.46 -9.92 6.38
C TYR A 345 -10.40 -10.57 7.41
N PRO A 346 -11.13 -9.75 8.20
CA PRO A 346 -11.89 -10.23 9.35
C PRO A 346 -12.95 -11.29 9.02
N ALA A 347 -13.53 -11.23 7.81
CA ALA A 347 -14.54 -12.18 7.36
C ALA A 347 -14.06 -13.64 7.30
N ILE A 348 -12.75 -13.87 7.20
CA ILE A 348 -12.13 -15.20 7.23
C ILE A 348 -11.16 -15.38 8.42
N GLY A 349 -11.02 -14.36 9.28
CA GLY A 349 -10.19 -14.42 10.49
C GLY A 349 -8.69 -14.47 10.23
N LEU A 350 -8.21 -13.98 9.09
CA LEU A 350 -6.79 -13.96 8.72
C LEU A 350 -6.28 -12.55 8.50
N ALA A 351 -4.97 -12.35 8.60
CA ALA A 351 -4.27 -11.16 8.13
C ALA A 351 -2.95 -11.51 7.45
N GLY A 352 -2.53 -10.69 6.50
CA GLY A 352 -1.21 -10.73 5.88
C GLY A 352 -0.38 -9.57 6.39
N GLY A 353 0.77 -9.83 7.00
CA GLY A 353 1.71 -8.80 7.44
C GLY A 353 2.93 -8.79 6.53
N ALA A 354 3.26 -7.64 5.95
CA ALA A 354 4.49 -7.44 5.21
C ALA A 354 5.51 -6.80 6.15
N CYS A 355 6.58 -7.48 6.51
CA CYS A 355 7.39 -7.14 7.69
C CYS A 355 8.88 -7.05 7.40
N ALA A 356 9.28 -6.05 6.61
CA ALA A 356 10.67 -5.60 6.45
C ALA A 356 11.69 -6.74 6.28
N GLY A 357 11.33 -7.77 5.49
CA GLY A 357 12.14 -8.97 5.27
C GLY A 357 11.35 -10.27 5.26
N TYR A 358 10.14 -10.29 5.82
CA TYR A 358 9.24 -11.42 5.80
C TYR A 358 7.82 -11.04 5.40
N GLY A 359 7.13 -11.90 4.67
CA GLY A 359 5.67 -11.93 4.63
C GLY A 359 5.15 -12.91 5.67
N VAL A 360 4.24 -12.48 6.54
CA VAL A 360 3.65 -13.33 7.58
C VAL A 360 2.15 -13.51 7.36
N LEU A 361 1.65 -14.69 7.70
CA LEU A 361 0.22 -14.97 7.80
C LEU A 361 -0.15 -15.00 9.27
N LEU A 362 -1.19 -14.26 9.65
CA LEU A 362 -1.66 -14.13 11.02
C LEU A 362 -3.09 -14.67 11.17
N ASP A 363 -3.36 -15.28 12.30
CA ASP A 363 -4.70 -15.56 12.81
C ASP A 363 -5.17 -14.35 13.63
N ILE A 364 -6.33 -13.80 13.28
CA ILE A 364 -6.90 -12.60 13.91
C ILE A 364 -8.31 -12.85 14.47
N ARG A 365 -8.69 -14.11 14.69
CA ARG A 365 -10.01 -14.45 15.28
C ARG A 365 -10.18 -13.90 16.69
N ASP A 366 -9.07 -13.76 17.42
CA ASP A 366 -8.98 -12.87 18.58
C ASP A 366 -8.23 -11.61 18.15
N PRO A 367 -8.94 -10.50 17.86
CA PRO A 367 -8.30 -9.27 17.39
C PRO A 367 -7.41 -8.64 18.46
N SER A 368 -7.62 -8.97 19.74
CA SER A 368 -6.75 -8.47 20.80
C SER A 368 -5.43 -9.24 20.90
N ASN A 369 -5.34 -10.45 20.35
CA ASN A 369 -4.14 -11.29 20.43
C ASN A 369 -3.87 -12.03 19.10
N PRO A 370 -3.52 -11.31 18.02
CA PRO A 370 -3.16 -11.95 16.76
C PRO A 370 -1.95 -12.87 16.91
N ARG A 371 -1.96 -13.98 16.18
CA ARG A 371 -0.91 -15.02 16.25
C ARG A 371 -0.36 -15.34 14.86
N ARG A 372 0.97 -15.39 14.75
CA ARG A 372 1.64 -15.85 13.51
C ARG A 372 1.33 -17.32 13.23
N LEU A 373 0.82 -17.60 12.03
CA LEU A 373 0.60 -18.93 11.47
C LEU A 373 1.77 -19.35 10.58
N ALA A 374 2.19 -18.45 9.68
CA ALA A 374 3.23 -18.71 8.70
C ALA A 374 4.16 -17.51 8.55
N ALA A 375 5.37 -17.76 8.04
CA ALA A 375 6.28 -16.73 7.58
C ALA A 375 6.97 -17.22 6.29
N ALA A 376 7.13 -16.32 5.33
CA ALA A 376 7.89 -16.53 4.11
C ALA A 376 8.94 -15.43 4.01
N ALA A 377 10.16 -15.80 3.64
CA ALA A 377 11.19 -14.86 3.21
C ALA A 377 11.56 -15.17 1.77
N ASP A 378 11.94 -14.13 1.04
CA ASP A 378 12.34 -14.22 -0.36
C ASP A 378 13.58 -13.35 -0.52
N SER A 379 14.65 -13.92 -1.04
CA SER A 379 15.90 -13.18 -1.23
C SER A 379 15.81 -12.10 -2.31
N ASN A 380 14.82 -12.17 -3.19
CA ASN A 380 14.52 -11.15 -4.22
C ASN A 380 13.77 -9.95 -3.65
N PHE A 381 13.24 -10.05 -2.43
CA PHE A 381 12.61 -8.96 -1.71
C PHE A 381 13.64 -8.21 -0.89
N ALA A 382 13.57 -6.89 -0.91
CA ALA A 382 14.41 -6.04 -0.08
C ALA A 382 13.64 -5.42 1.09
N PHE A 383 12.37 -5.09 0.88
CA PHE A 383 11.52 -4.46 1.88
C PHE A 383 10.05 -4.82 1.62
N TRP A 384 9.58 -5.87 2.31
CA TRP A 384 8.19 -6.32 2.26
C TRP A 384 7.28 -5.19 2.75
N HIS A 385 6.46 -4.68 1.83
CA HIS A 385 5.77 -3.41 2.02
C HIS A 385 4.30 -3.61 2.41
N SER A 386 3.48 -4.21 1.53
CA SER A 386 2.06 -4.46 1.79
C SER A 386 1.59 -5.83 1.35
N ALA A 387 0.38 -6.21 1.78
CA ALA A 387 -0.22 -7.50 1.54
C ALA A 387 -1.67 -7.37 1.06
N THR A 388 -2.13 -8.22 0.14
CA THR A 388 -3.51 -8.20 -0.36
C THR A 388 -4.00 -9.62 -0.61
N PHE A 389 -5.13 -10.00 0.01
CA PHE A 389 -5.74 -11.29 -0.28
C PHE A 389 -6.56 -11.21 -1.57
N ASN A 390 -6.69 -12.31 -2.28
CA ASN A 390 -7.82 -12.41 -3.20
C ASN A 390 -9.15 -12.56 -2.43
N ASN A 391 -10.28 -12.37 -3.11
CA ASN A 391 -11.59 -12.30 -2.42
C ASN A 391 -11.94 -13.59 -1.67
N ASP A 392 -11.49 -14.75 -2.16
CA ASP A 392 -11.74 -16.05 -1.52
C ASP A 392 -10.76 -16.38 -0.38
N GLY A 393 -9.73 -15.55 -0.15
CA GLY A 393 -8.69 -15.80 0.86
C GLY A 393 -7.75 -16.97 0.53
N THR A 394 -7.75 -17.43 -0.72
CA THR A 394 -6.95 -18.57 -1.20
C THR A 394 -5.61 -18.15 -1.80
N LYS A 395 -5.40 -16.85 -2.00
CA LYS A 395 -4.16 -16.25 -2.47
C LYS A 395 -3.82 -15.03 -1.64
N LEU A 396 -2.53 -14.77 -1.50
CA LEU A 396 -1.98 -13.60 -0.83
C LEU A 396 -0.85 -13.03 -1.70
N LEU A 397 -0.98 -11.76 -2.07
CA LEU A 397 0.06 -10.99 -2.72
C LEU A 397 0.84 -10.22 -1.66
N PHE A 398 2.16 -10.14 -1.83
CA PHE A 398 3.00 -9.21 -1.08
C PHE A 398 3.76 -8.30 -2.04
N THR A 399 3.85 -7.01 -1.74
CA THR A 399 4.60 -6.01 -2.53
C THR A 399 6.01 -5.81 -1.96
N ASP A 400 6.97 -5.45 -2.83
CA ASP A 400 8.36 -5.14 -2.44
C ASP A 400 8.70 -3.67 -2.75
N GLU A 401 8.99 -2.90 -1.72
CA GLU A 401 9.43 -1.51 -1.84
C GLU A 401 10.96 -1.46 -2.03
N TRP A 402 11.46 -2.12 -3.07
CA TRP A 402 12.88 -2.25 -3.29
C TRP A 402 13.58 -0.89 -3.39
N GLY A 403 14.59 -0.66 -2.56
CA GLY A 403 15.30 0.61 -2.53
C GLY A 403 14.60 1.70 -1.72
N GLY A 404 13.64 1.33 -0.87
CA GLY A 404 13.08 2.15 0.22
C GLY A 404 12.38 3.41 -0.29
N GLY A 405 11.55 3.26 -1.32
CA GLY A 405 10.67 4.31 -1.82
C GLY A 405 11.36 5.42 -2.62
N LEU A 406 12.69 5.47 -2.68
CA LEU A 406 13.40 6.57 -3.33
C LEU A 406 14.36 6.13 -4.44
N ALA A 407 14.70 4.86 -4.55
CA ALA A 407 15.65 4.42 -5.57
C ALA A 407 14.96 4.11 -6.92
N PRO A 408 15.67 4.28 -8.05
CA PRO A 408 15.14 3.95 -9.36
C PRO A 408 15.27 2.46 -9.65
N LYS A 409 14.24 1.68 -9.32
CA LYS A 409 14.28 0.21 -9.31
C LYS A 409 13.46 -0.48 -10.42
N CYS A 410 13.00 0.29 -11.40
CA CYS A 410 12.34 -0.22 -12.61
C CYS A 410 13.18 0.01 -13.88
N ARG A 411 14.51 0.08 -13.79
CA ARG A 411 15.35 0.33 -14.97
C ARG A 411 15.39 -0.90 -15.86
N ALA A 412 15.72 -0.71 -17.15
CA ALA A 412 15.87 -1.81 -18.09
C ALA A 412 16.94 -2.84 -17.70
N THR A 413 17.87 -2.48 -16.81
CA THR A 413 18.90 -3.37 -16.25
C THR A 413 18.47 -4.11 -15.00
N ASP A 414 17.38 -3.68 -14.36
CA ASP A 414 16.86 -4.32 -13.16
C ASP A 414 16.11 -5.60 -13.56
N LYS A 415 16.27 -6.66 -12.76
CA LYS A 415 15.60 -7.93 -13.06
C LYS A 415 14.09 -7.83 -12.82
N PRO A 416 13.26 -8.56 -13.60
CA PRO A 416 11.81 -8.57 -13.40
C PRO A 416 11.38 -9.09 -12.03
N GLU A 417 12.14 -9.99 -11.41
CA GLU A 417 11.85 -10.55 -10.09
C GLU A 417 12.29 -9.67 -8.90
N TRP A 418 13.04 -8.59 -9.13
CA TRP A 418 13.52 -7.70 -8.06
C TRP A 418 12.59 -6.50 -7.89
N GLY A 419 12.12 -6.18 -6.68
CA GLY A 419 11.12 -5.12 -6.50
C GLY A 419 9.78 -5.45 -7.17
N ALA A 420 9.45 -6.73 -7.24
CA ALA A 420 8.22 -7.25 -7.81
C ALA A 420 7.26 -7.69 -6.71
N ASP A 421 5.98 -7.72 -7.03
CA ASP A 421 4.99 -8.35 -6.16
C ASP A 421 5.19 -9.87 -6.21
N ALA A 422 5.13 -10.55 -5.06
CA ALA A 422 5.18 -12.00 -4.96
C ALA A 422 3.80 -12.57 -4.67
N LEU A 423 3.41 -13.55 -5.49
CA LEU A 423 2.11 -14.20 -5.42
C LEU A 423 2.22 -15.55 -4.71
N PHE A 424 1.41 -15.73 -3.67
CA PHE A 424 1.33 -16.97 -2.91
C PHE A 424 -0.08 -17.56 -3.00
N THR A 425 -0.18 -18.89 -3.00
CA THR A 425 -1.41 -19.58 -2.60
C THR A 425 -1.39 -19.83 -1.10
N VAL A 426 -2.55 -19.68 -0.46
CA VAL A 426 -2.75 -19.87 0.99
C VAL A 426 -3.51 -21.18 1.22
N SER A 427 -2.99 -22.02 2.10
CA SER A 427 -3.68 -23.23 2.56
C SER A 427 -3.49 -23.38 4.06
N HIS A 428 -4.54 -23.10 4.84
CA HIS A 428 -4.54 -23.11 6.30
C HIS A 428 -3.43 -22.25 6.91
N ASP A 429 -2.30 -22.86 7.27
CA ASP A 429 -1.13 -22.28 7.91
C ASP A 429 0.10 -22.20 6.99
N THR A 430 -0.10 -22.41 5.69
CA THR A 430 0.99 -22.49 4.72
C THR A 430 0.85 -21.45 3.62
N LEU A 431 1.97 -20.75 3.33
CA LEU A 431 2.16 -19.90 2.17
C LEU A 431 3.00 -20.66 1.13
N THR A 432 2.50 -20.80 -0.10
CA THR A 432 3.24 -21.43 -1.21
C THR A 432 3.44 -20.42 -2.33
N PHE A 433 4.69 -20.05 -2.58
CA PHE A 433 5.08 -19.15 -3.66
C PHE A 433 4.66 -19.69 -5.04
N ARG A 434 4.26 -18.80 -5.94
CA ARG A 434 3.83 -19.15 -7.31
C ARG A 434 4.60 -18.40 -8.38
N SER A 435 4.60 -17.07 -8.34
CA SER A 435 5.24 -16.24 -9.36
C SER A 435 5.42 -14.81 -8.86
N TYR A 436 5.98 -13.97 -9.72
CA TYR A 436 6.11 -12.54 -9.50
C TYR A 436 5.26 -11.73 -10.49
N TYR A 437 4.85 -10.54 -10.09
CA TYR A 437 4.32 -9.51 -10.96
C TYR A 437 5.11 -8.21 -10.80
N LYS A 438 5.53 -7.61 -11.92
CA LYS A 438 6.12 -6.28 -11.95
C LYS A 438 5.60 -5.53 -13.17
N MET A 439 5.36 -4.23 -13.04
CA MET A 439 4.95 -3.42 -14.18
C MET A 439 5.98 -3.57 -15.32
N PRO A 440 5.54 -3.83 -16.57
CA PRO A 440 6.44 -4.20 -17.67
C PRO A 440 7.12 -3.01 -18.37
N ALA A 441 7.04 -1.80 -17.81
CA ALA A 441 7.58 -0.57 -18.41
C ALA A 441 8.90 -0.14 -17.75
N PRO A 442 10.03 -0.23 -18.46
CA PRO A 442 11.29 0.30 -17.97
C PRO A 442 11.27 1.82 -17.78
N GLN A 443 11.86 2.27 -16.69
CA GLN A 443 11.96 3.68 -16.32
C GLN A 443 13.42 4.16 -16.28
N THR A 444 13.58 5.47 -16.20
CA THR A 444 14.88 6.16 -16.16
C THR A 444 15.47 6.17 -14.73
N PRO A 445 16.77 6.47 -14.58
CA PRO A 445 17.38 6.68 -13.26
C PRO A 445 16.86 7.89 -12.47
N GLN A 446 15.98 8.72 -13.04
CA GLN A 446 15.36 9.89 -12.39
C GLN A 446 14.00 9.57 -11.76
N GLU A 447 13.49 8.36 -11.95
CA GLU A 447 12.19 7.92 -11.45
C GLU A 447 12.38 6.96 -10.28
N ASN A 448 11.94 7.33 -9.07
CA ASN A 448 11.83 6.36 -7.98
C ASN A 448 10.69 5.40 -8.33
N CYS A 449 10.97 4.10 -8.45
CA CYS A 449 9.97 3.16 -8.93
C CYS A 449 9.96 1.86 -8.16
N VAL A 450 8.87 1.66 -7.43
CA VAL A 450 8.60 0.55 -6.53
C VAL A 450 7.11 0.28 -6.49
N ALA A 451 6.74 -0.97 -6.18
CA ALA A 451 5.37 -1.33 -5.87
C ALA A 451 4.92 -0.63 -4.57
N HIS A 452 3.66 -0.21 -4.52
CA HIS A 452 3.05 0.34 -3.33
C HIS A 452 1.58 -0.05 -3.24
N ASN A 453 0.81 0.53 -2.33
CA ASN A 453 -0.52 0.03 -1.95
C ASN A 453 -1.53 -0.05 -3.10
N GLY A 454 -2.40 -1.05 -2.99
CA GLY A 454 -3.42 -1.37 -3.98
C GLY A 454 -4.62 -2.11 -3.39
N SER A 455 -5.70 -2.20 -4.14
CA SER A 455 -6.92 -2.90 -3.74
C SER A 455 -7.41 -3.86 -4.83
N LEU A 456 -8.27 -4.80 -4.44
CA LEU A 456 -9.01 -5.59 -5.42
C LEU A 456 -9.99 -4.70 -6.22
N ILE A 457 -10.19 -5.06 -7.48
CA ILE A 457 -11.32 -4.60 -8.29
C ILE A 457 -12.37 -5.71 -8.27
N PRO A 458 -13.62 -5.46 -7.83
CA PRO A 458 -14.63 -6.48 -7.58
C PRO A 458 -15.26 -7.04 -8.88
N VAL A 459 -14.47 -7.58 -9.80
CA VAL A 459 -14.99 -8.30 -10.96
C VAL A 459 -15.31 -9.75 -10.53
N PRO A 460 -16.56 -10.22 -10.67
CA PRO A 460 -16.94 -11.55 -10.17
C PRO A 460 -16.15 -12.66 -10.89
N GLY A 461 -15.57 -13.58 -10.11
CA GLY A 461 -14.79 -14.72 -10.63
C GLY A 461 -13.39 -14.38 -11.13
N ARG A 462 -12.88 -13.18 -10.87
CA ARG A 462 -11.52 -12.77 -11.22
C ARG A 462 -10.84 -12.14 -10.02
N ASP A 463 -9.54 -12.37 -9.94
CA ASP A 463 -8.67 -11.70 -8.98
C ASP A 463 -7.94 -10.59 -9.73
N LEU A 464 -8.53 -9.38 -9.71
CA LEU A 464 -7.96 -8.19 -10.31
C LEU A 464 -7.48 -7.24 -9.22
N MET A 465 -6.27 -6.72 -9.37
CA MET A 465 -5.70 -5.73 -8.46
C MET A 465 -5.42 -4.44 -9.22
N VAL A 466 -5.77 -3.31 -8.60
CA VAL A 466 -5.23 -1.99 -8.96
C VAL A 466 -4.18 -1.62 -7.92
N GLN A 467 -3.06 -1.07 -8.37
CA GLN A 467 -1.90 -0.81 -7.52
C GLN A 467 -1.18 0.48 -7.93
N GLY A 468 -0.71 1.23 -6.93
CA GLY A 468 0.22 2.34 -7.15
C GLY A 468 1.65 1.85 -7.35
N TRP A 469 2.36 2.47 -8.28
CA TRP A 469 3.80 2.38 -8.44
C TRP A 469 4.37 3.79 -8.34
N TYR A 470 5.38 3.98 -7.50
CA TYR A 470 6.08 5.27 -7.44
C TYR A 470 6.67 5.56 -8.82
N GLN A 471 6.50 6.80 -9.28
CA GLN A 471 6.67 7.31 -10.65
C GLN A 471 6.33 6.39 -11.85
N GLY A 472 5.89 5.14 -11.67
CA GLY A 472 5.39 4.20 -12.69
C GLY A 472 3.87 4.18 -12.81
N GLY A 473 3.21 5.02 -12.01
CA GLY A 473 1.81 5.34 -12.15
C GLY A 473 0.90 4.32 -11.50
N VAL A 474 -0.23 4.03 -12.13
CA VAL A 474 -1.23 3.07 -11.67
C VAL A 474 -1.26 1.90 -12.64
N SER A 475 -1.11 0.69 -12.10
CA SER A 475 -1.20 -0.55 -12.87
C SER A 475 -2.40 -1.37 -12.41
N VAL A 476 -3.13 -1.95 -13.36
CA VAL A 476 -4.20 -2.91 -13.10
C VAL A 476 -3.80 -4.24 -13.73
N PHE A 477 -3.78 -5.29 -12.92
CA PHE A 477 -3.37 -6.62 -13.37
C PHE A 477 -4.32 -7.72 -12.90
N ASP A 478 -4.35 -8.79 -13.69
CA ASP A 478 -5.13 -9.99 -13.44
C ASP A 478 -4.20 -11.08 -12.91
N PHE A 479 -4.45 -11.52 -11.67
CA PHE A 479 -3.72 -12.59 -11.00
C PHE A 479 -4.65 -13.76 -10.64
N THR A 480 -5.78 -13.89 -11.35
CA THR A 480 -6.70 -15.03 -11.21
C THR A 480 -5.96 -16.36 -11.32
N ASP A 481 -5.03 -16.44 -12.27
CA ASP A 481 -3.97 -17.44 -12.32
C ASP A 481 -2.70 -16.86 -11.67
N ALA A 482 -2.43 -17.26 -10.43
CA ALA A 482 -1.27 -16.81 -9.67
C ALA A 482 0.08 -17.26 -10.26
N ALA A 483 0.10 -18.19 -11.22
CA ALA A 483 1.32 -18.57 -11.92
C ALA A 483 1.63 -17.67 -13.13
N HIS A 484 0.64 -16.94 -13.65
CA HIS A 484 0.76 -16.14 -14.86
C HIS A 484 0.02 -14.79 -14.74
N PRO A 485 0.42 -13.91 -13.79
CA PRO A 485 -0.18 -12.60 -13.68
C PRO A 485 0.08 -11.75 -14.92
N ARG A 486 -0.87 -10.90 -15.30
CA ARG A 486 -0.75 -10.03 -16.47
C ARG A 486 -1.33 -8.64 -16.25
N GLU A 487 -0.62 -7.62 -16.71
CA GLU A 487 -1.16 -6.26 -16.77
C GLU A 487 -2.30 -6.18 -17.80
N ILE A 488 -3.41 -5.54 -17.42
CA ILE A 488 -4.60 -5.37 -18.26
C ILE A 488 -4.99 -3.90 -18.46
N ALA A 489 -4.47 -2.99 -17.63
CA ALA A 489 -4.63 -1.55 -17.80
C ALA A 489 -3.52 -0.79 -17.08
N PHE A 490 -3.19 0.41 -17.54
CA PHE A 490 -2.28 1.31 -16.83
C PHE A 490 -2.58 2.77 -17.12
N PHE A 491 -2.11 3.63 -16.22
CA PHE A 491 -1.90 5.05 -16.46
C PHE A 491 -0.55 5.44 -15.86
N ASP A 492 0.24 6.22 -16.59
CA ASP A 492 1.53 6.71 -16.10
C ASP A 492 1.84 8.13 -16.60
N ARG A 493 2.74 8.81 -15.91
CA ARG A 493 3.31 10.11 -16.29
C ARG A 493 4.82 10.00 -16.37
N GLY A 494 5.43 10.81 -17.22
CA GLY A 494 6.89 10.95 -17.22
C GLY A 494 7.43 11.46 -15.88
N PRO A 495 8.77 11.44 -15.73
CA PRO A 495 9.44 11.81 -14.49
C PRO A 495 8.97 13.16 -13.98
N MET A 496 8.98 13.37 -12.66
CA MET A 496 8.70 14.70 -12.12
C MET A 496 9.76 15.73 -12.58
N ASP A 497 11.02 15.31 -12.66
CA ASP A 497 12.16 16.13 -13.07
C ASP A 497 13.10 15.29 -13.97
N SER A 498 13.62 15.89 -15.06
CA SER A 498 14.50 15.19 -16.00
C SER A 498 15.97 15.17 -15.60
N THR A 499 16.35 15.89 -14.54
CA THR A 499 17.74 16.14 -14.14
C THR A 499 18.05 15.57 -12.75
N LYS A 500 17.08 15.56 -11.84
CA LYS A 500 17.21 15.02 -10.49
C LYS A 500 16.13 13.98 -10.17
N LEU A 501 16.48 13.01 -9.35
CA LEU A 501 15.50 12.08 -8.77
C LEU A 501 14.82 12.76 -7.56
N VAL A 502 13.49 12.71 -7.53
CA VAL A 502 12.64 13.21 -6.44
C VAL A 502 11.57 12.17 -6.11
N GLY A 503 11.11 12.11 -4.87
CA GLY A 503 10.02 11.21 -4.47
C GLY A 503 8.69 11.67 -5.08
N ALA A 504 8.09 10.84 -5.93
CA ALA A 504 6.86 11.18 -6.64
C ALA A 504 6.08 9.93 -7.12
N GLY A 505 4.94 10.14 -7.79
CA GLY A 505 4.11 9.08 -8.36
C GLY A 505 2.97 8.64 -7.45
N SER A 506 2.39 7.48 -7.72
CA SER A 506 1.20 7.00 -7.00
C SER A 506 1.60 6.26 -5.74
N TRP A 507 1.29 6.84 -4.58
CA TRP A 507 1.42 6.18 -3.27
C TRP A 507 0.45 5.02 -3.16
N ALA A 508 -0.80 5.21 -3.56
CA ALA A 508 -1.81 4.17 -3.52
C ALA A 508 -2.73 4.29 -4.72
N GLY A 509 -3.30 3.19 -5.18
CA GLY A 509 -4.37 3.18 -6.18
C GLY A 509 -5.50 2.25 -5.74
N TYR A 510 -6.68 2.79 -5.43
CA TYR A 510 -7.77 2.04 -4.82
C TYR A 510 -9.06 2.12 -5.63
N TRP A 511 -9.74 0.99 -5.77
CA TRP A 511 -11.09 0.92 -6.31
C TRP A 511 -12.11 1.44 -5.30
N TYR A 512 -12.88 2.45 -5.68
CA TYR A 512 -13.97 2.99 -4.89
C TYR A 512 -15.19 3.30 -5.77
N ASN A 513 -16.28 2.54 -5.58
CA ASN A 513 -17.60 2.77 -6.15
C ASN A 513 -17.63 3.10 -7.67
N GLY A 514 -16.81 2.39 -8.45
CA GLY A 514 -16.76 2.53 -9.91
C GLY A 514 -15.59 3.33 -10.46
N TYR A 515 -14.77 3.90 -9.59
CA TYR A 515 -13.58 4.67 -9.95
C TYR A 515 -12.35 4.05 -9.29
N ILE A 516 -11.17 4.40 -9.80
CA ILE A 516 -9.91 4.19 -9.12
C ILE A 516 -9.45 5.57 -8.63
N VAL A 517 -9.18 5.69 -7.33
CA VAL A 517 -8.67 6.92 -6.72
C VAL A 517 -7.23 6.69 -6.33
N SER A 518 -6.33 7.58 -6.74
CA SER A 518 -4.90 7.49 -6.45
C SER A 518 -4.40 8.70 -5.67
N SER A 519 -3.59 8.41 -4.64
CA SER A 519 -2.85 9.43 -3.91
C SER A 519 -1.54 9.67 -4.63
N GLU A 520 -1.44 10.77 -5.36
CA GLU A 520 -0.20 11.14 -6.04
C GLU A 520 0.67 11.96 -5.08
N ILE A 521 1.86 11.43 -4.77
CA ILE A 521 2.81 11.92 -3.76
C ILE A 521 3.08 13.42 -3.88
N GLY A 522 3.39 13.88 -5.09
CA GLY A 522 3.84 15.24 -5.35
C GLY A 522 2.77 16.15 -5.97
N ARG A 523 1.72 15.59 -6.57
CA ARG A 523 0.76 16.33 -7.42
C ARG A 523 -0.60 16.49 -6.75
N GLY A 524 -1.16 15.49 -6.08
CA GLY A 524 -2.49 15.59 -5.44
C GLY A 524 -3.33 14.31 -5.52
N LEU A 525 -4.58 14.45 -5.96
CA LEU A 525 -5.55 13.36 -6.03
C LEU A 525 -5.93 13.08 -7.48
N ASP A 526 -5.61 11.89 -7.97
CA ASP A 526 -6.04 11.43 -9.29
C ASP A 526 -7.28 10.53 -9.18
N VAL A 527 -8.19 10.66 -10.14
CA VAL A 527 -9.38 9.81 -10.27
C VAL A 527 -9.41 9.23 -11.68
N PHE A 528 -9.53 7.92 -11.78
CA PHE A 528 -9.56 7.16 -13.03
C PHE A 528 -10.84 6.35 -13.16
N GLU A 529 -11.17 6.00 -14.40
CA GLU A 529 -12.21 5.04 -14.74
C GLU A 529 -11.63 3.96 -15.66
N LEU A 530 -12.04 2.70 -15.44
CA LEU A 530 -11.74 1.59 -16.35
C LEU A 530 -12.52 1.75 -17.66
N VAL A 531 -11.84 1.47 -18.76
CA VAL A 531 -12.43 1.48 -20.10
C VAL A 531 -12.58 0.03 -20.58
N PRO A 532 -13.74 -0.37 -21.14
CA PRO A 532 -13.91 -1.70 -21.71
C PRO A 532 -12.87 -2.01 -22.78
N SER A 533 -12.37 -3.25 -22.78
CA SER A 533 -11.36 -3.73 -23.71
C SER A 533 -11.57 -5.22 -24.04
N GLY A 534 -10.67 -5.80 -24.84
CA GLY A 534 -10.67 -7.25 -25.08
C GLY A 534 -10.36 -8.07 -23.83
N LEU A 535 -9.77 -7.46 -22.80
CA LEU A 535 -9.38 -8.10 -21.53
C LEU A 535 -10.39 -7.87 -20.40
N LEU A 536 -11.27 -6.89 -20.55
CA LEU A 536 -12.26 -6.50 -19.54
C LEU A 536 -13.52 -5.96 -20.22
N SER A 537 -14.61 -6.71 -20.19
CA SER A 537 -15.88 -6.32 -20.82
C SER A 537 -16.62 -5.23 -20.03
N GLN A 538 -17.59 -4.57 -20.70
CA GLN A 538 -18.49 -3.63 -20.03
C GLN A 538 -19.29 -4.31 -18.92
N ASN A 539 -19.78 -5.55 -19.13
CA ASN A 539 -20.51 -6.27 -18.07
C ASN A 539 -19.62 -6.58 -16.85
N GLU A 540 -18.33 -6.85 -17.05
CA GLU A 540 -17.39 -7.03 -15.93
C GLU A 540 -17.20 -5.72 -15.14
N ILE A 541 -17.05 -4.58 -15.82
CA ILE A 541 -16.96 -3.26 -15.18
C ILE A 541 -18.26 -2.91 -14.45
N ASP A 542 -19.41 -3.14 -15.08
CA ASP A 542 -20.71 -2.85 -14.49
C ASP A 542 -21.01 -3.77 -13.31
N ALA A 543 -20.60 -5.04 -13.36
CA ALA A 543 -20.70 -5.95 -12.22
C ALA A 543 -19.80 -5.50 -11.06
N ALA A 544 -18.60 -4.99 -11.33
CA ALA A 544 -17.74 -4.40 -10.29
C ALA A 544 -18.37 -3.17 -9.63
N LYS A 545 -19.08 -2.34 -10.40
CA LYS A 545 -19.84 -1.18 -9.89
C LYS A 545 -21.01 -1.55 -8.97
N LEU A 546 -21.44 -2.81 -8.94
CA LEU A 546 -22.49 -3.26 -8.01
C LEU A 546 -22.00 -3.44 -6.58
N VAL A 547 -20.68 -3.60 -6.37
CA VAL A 547 -20.10 -3.63 -5.03
C VAL A 547 -19.88 -2.19 -4.60
N HIS A 548 -20.72 -1.74 -3.68
CA HIS A 548 -20.70 -0.39 -3.14
C HIS A 548 -20.18 -0.38 -1.71
N PHE A 549 -19.31 0.57 -1.41
CA PHE A 549 -18.77 0.83 -0.09
C PHE A 549 -19.33 2.15 0.42
N ASP A 550 -19.97 2.12 1.58
CA ASP A 550 -20.30 3.35 2.32
C ASP A 550 -19.07 3.88 3.07
N GLN A 551 -18.11 3.00 3.34
CA GLN A 551 -16.84 3.29 3.98
C GLN A 551 -15.81 2.26 3.50
N LEU A 552 -14.57 2.67 3.25
CA LEU A 552 -13.50 1.76 2.85
C LEU A 552 -12.16 2.16 3.46
N ASN A 553 -11.55 1.24 4.21
CA ASN A 553 -10.12 1.21 4.52
C ASN A 553 -9.56 -0.02 3.82
N VAL A 554 -8.61 0.13 2.90
CA VAL A 554 -8.22 -0.99 2.02
C VAL A 554 -7.54 -2.12 2.79
N GLN A 555 -6.76 -1.79 3.82
CA GLN A 555 -6.10 -2.74 4.69
C GLN A 555 -7.07 -3.42 5.68
N ASP A 556 -8.28 -2.90 5.90
CA ASP A 556 -9.41 -3.64 6.50
C ASP A 556 -10.22 -4.30 5.38
N GLN A 557 -9.61 -5.31 4.73
CA GLN A 557 -10.08 -5.83 3.44
C GLN A 557 -11.52 -6.38 3.58
N PRO A 558 -12.50 -5.78 2.88
CA PRO A 558 -13.87 -6.26 2.94
C PRO A 558 -14.05 -7.50 2.08
N ARG A 559 -14.98 -8.37 2.48
CA ARG A 559 -15.46 -9.46 1.61
C ARG A 559 -16.34 -8.86 0.52
N LEU A 560 -15.94 -9.06 -0.73
CA LEU A 560 -16.68 -8.59 -1.89
C LEU A 560 -17.83 -9.57 -2.19
N VAL A 561 -19.05 -9.03 -2.26
CA VAL A 561 -20.28 -9.79 -2.52
C VAL A 561 -21.11 -9.01 -3.53
N TRP A 562 -21.59 -9.71 -4.56
CA TRP A 562 -22.40 -9.12 -5.62
C TRP A 562 -23.89 -9.38 -5.38
N PRO A 563 -24.77 -8.38 -5.53
CA PRO A 563 -26.19 -8.62 -5.51
C PRO A 563 -26.62 -9.45 -6.73
N PRO A 564 -27.67 -10.28 -6.62
CA PRO A 564 -28.21 -11.02 -7.76
C PRO A 564 -28.63 -10.06 -8.88
N SER A 565 -27.96 -10.15 -10.03
CA SER A 565 -28.21 -9.25 -11.17
C SER A 565 -27.93 -9.94 -12.50
N PHE A 566 -28.61 -9.49 -13.56
CA PHE A 566 -28.37 -9.98 -14.92
C PHE A 566 -26.93 -9.69 -15.37
N VAL A 567 -26.34 -8.58 -14.93
CA VAL A 567 -25.00 -8.16 -15.34
C VAL A 567 -23.91 -9.06 -14.77
N VAL A 568 -24.08 -9.60 -13.54
CA VAL A 568 -23.15 -10.61 -12.98
C VAL A 568 -23.15 -11.88 -13.82
N ALA A 569 -24.33 -12.38 -14.20
CA ALA A 569 -24.44 -13.56 -15.08
C ALA A 569 -23.81 -13.29 -16.46
N ARG A 570 -24.02 -12.09 -17.02
CA ARG A 570 -23.40 -11.67 -18.29
C ARG A 570 -21.89 -11.55 -18.18
N ALA A 571 -21.35 -11.03 -17.08
CA ALA A 571 -19.92 -10.92 -16.84
C ALA A 571 -19.23 -12.29 -16.89
N TYR A 572 -19.79 -13.32 -16.24
CA TYR A 572 -19.27 -14.68 -16.33
C TYR A 572 -19.35 -15.25 -17.76
N LEU A 573 -20.44 -14.98 -18.49
CA LEU A 573 -20.56 -15.41 -19.90
C LEU A 573 -19.54 -14.71 -20.81
N ASP A 574 -19.23 -13.45 -20.56
CA ASP A 574 -18.19 -12.69 -21.28
C ASP A 574 -16.80 -13.27 -21.02
N GLN A 575 -16.53 -13.68 -19.77
CA GLN A 575 -15.30 -14.40 -19.42
C GLN A 575 -15.20 -15.75 -20.14
N LEU A 576 -16.26 -16.57 -20.12
CA LEU A 576 -16.31 -17.86 -20.82
C LEU A 576 -16.14 -17.70 -22.34
N ALA A 577 -16.69 -16.63 -22.92
CA ALA A 577 -16.51 -16.33 -24.33
C ALA A 577 -15.06 -15.99 -24.64
N ARG A 578 -14.42 -15.18 -23.80
CA ARG A 578 -13.03 -14.76 -23.96
C ARG A 578 -12.04 -15.92 -23.81
N SER A 579 -12.32 -16.88 -22.92
CA SER A 579 -11.44 -18.03 -22.69
C SER A 579 -11.81 -19.28 -23.49
N ASN A 580 -12.86 -19.21 -24.33
CA ASN A 580 -13.46 -20.38 -24.99
C ASN A 580 -13.87 -21.49 -24.00
N GLY A 581 -14.25 -21.12 -22.77
CA GLY A 581 -14.62 -22.06 -21.71
C GLY A 581 -15.95 -22.79 -21.94
N LEU A 582 -16.79 -22.27 -22.83
CA LEU A 582 -18.06 -22.86 -23.28
C LEU A 582 -18.26 -22.61 -24.78
N ALA A 583 -18.92 -23.53 -25.49
CA ALA A 583 -19.17 -23.39 -26.92
C ALA A 583 -19.91 -22.09 -27.27
N ALA A 584 -19.44 -21.37 -28.30
CA ALA A 584 -19.96 -20.05 -28.66
C ALA A 584 -21.49 -20.02 -28.89
N GLY A 585 -22.05 -21.08 -29.50
CA GLY A 585 -23.50 -21.22 -29.68
C GLY A 585 -24.27 -21.34 -28.37
N ARG A 586 -23.70 -21.99 -27.35
CA ARG A 586 -24.29 -22.08 -26.00
C ARG A 586 -24.23 -20.75 -25.28
N ILE A 587 -23.11 -20.03 -25.39
CA ILE A 587 -22.98 -18.67 -24.84
C ILE A 587 -24.01 -17.72 -25.47
N ALA A 588 -24.16 -17.76 -26.80
CA ALA A 588 -25.16 -16.96 -27.50
C ALA A 588 -26.59 -17.30 -27.05
N ALA A 589 -26.92 -18.58 -26.91
CA ALA A 589 -28.20 -19.02 -26.40
C ALA A 589 -28.45 -18.54 -24.96
N ALA A 590 -27.45 -18.64 -24.08
CA ALA A 590 -27.55 -18.18 -22.69
C ALA A 590 -27.76 -16.66 -22.60
N ARG A 591 -27.04 -15.87 -23.40
CA ARG A 591 -27.25 -14.40 -23.49
C ARG A 591 -28.67 -14.06 -23.99
N GLY A 592 -29.16 -14.82 -24.97
CA GLY A 592 -30.53 -14.67 -25.49
C GLY A 592 -31.60 -15.00 -24.43
N ALA A 593 -31.38 -16.06 -23.65
CA ALA A 593 -32.24 -16.45 -22.54
C ALA A 593 -32.25 -15.40 -21.42
N LEU A 594 -31.09 -14.88 -21.01
CA LEU A 594 -30.99 -13.77 -20.04
C LEU A 594 -31.75 -12.53 -20.52
N THR A 595 -31.55 -12.14 -21.79
CA THR A 595 -32.24 -10.99 -22.38
C THR A 595 -33.76 -11.18 -22.41
N SER A 596 -34.23 -12.39 -22.70
CA SER A 596 -35.67 -12.71 -22.68
C SER A 596 -36.23 -12.71 -21.25
N ALA A 597 -35.50 -13.25 -20.28
CA ALA A 597 -35.92 -13.28 -18.88
C ALA A 597 -35.95 -11.88 -18.25
N GLU A 598 -35.03 -10.99 -18.62
CA GLU A 598 -34.99 -9.61 -18.14
C GLU A 598 -36.25 -8.82 -18.52
N ARG A 599 -36.85 -9.12 -19.68
CA ARG A 599 -38.12 -8.53 -20.16
C ARG A 599 -39.36 -9.10 -19.47
N GLN A 600 -39.24 -10.24 -18.78
CA GLN A 600 -40.33 -10.85 -18.01
C GLN A 600 -40.31 -10.34 -16.57
N SER A 601 -41.32 -10.67 -15.77
CA SER A 601 -41.39 -10.38 -14.34
C SER A 601 -42.09 -11.53 -13.58
N GLY A 602 -42.02 -11.51 -12.25
CA GLY A 602 -42.68 -12.50 -11.40
C GLY A 602 -42.32 -13.94 -11.74
N ARG A 603 -43.32 -14.81 -11.70
CA ARG A 603 -43.18 -16.24 -11.98
C ARG A 603 -42.58 -16.53 -13.36
N GLY A 604 -42.94 -15.77 -14.40
CA GLY A 604 -42.40 -15.99 -15.75
C GLY A 604 -40.89 -15.81 -15.81
N ARG A 605 -40.37 -14.74 -15.20
CA ARG A 605 -38.91 -14.53 -15.10
C ARG A 605 -38.25 -15.63 -14.29
N LYS A 606 -38.83 -16.01 -13.14
CA LYS A 606 -38.29 -17.07 -12.28
C LYS A 606 -38.19 -18.41 -13.02
N ASP A 607 -39.24 -18.80 -13.74
CA ASP A 607 -39.29 -20.06 -14.49
C ASP A 607 -38.25 -20.04 -15.63
N ALA A 608 -38.15 -18.93 -16.37
CA ALA A 608 -37.16 -18.75 -17.44
C ALA A 608 -35.71 -18.85 -16.93
N LEU A 609 -35.40 -18.22 -15.79
CA LEU A 609 -34.07 -18.27 -15.19
C LEU A 609 -33.77 -19.67 -14.63
N THR A 610 -34.74 -20.34 -14.02
CA THR A 610 -34.60 -21.72 -13.52
C THR A 610 -34.32 -22.70 -14.66
N GLN A 611 -35.01 -22.52 -15.79
CA GLN A 611 -34.76 -23.30 -17.00
C GLN A 611 -33.35 -23.06 -17.54
N LEU A 612 -32.91 -21.80 -17.61
CA LEU A 612 -31.55 -21.45 -18.04
C LEU A 612 -30.49 -22.06 -17.13
N ALA A 613 -30.66 -21.98 -15.81
CA ALA A 613 -29.73 -22.58 -14.84
C ALA A 613 -29.64 -24.10 -15.01
N THR A 614 -30.75 -24.76 -15.32
CA THR A 614 -30.78 -26.21 -15.58
C THR A 614 -30.04 -26.56 -16.87
N GLN A 615 -30.24 -25.79 -17.95
CA GLN A 615 -29.54 -25.98 -19.22
C GLN A 615 -28.01 -25.81 -19.06
N LEU A 616 -27.59 -24.72 -18.43
CA LEU A 616 -26.18 -24.44 -18.16
C LEU A 616 -25.53 -25.49 -17.26
N ARG A 617 -26.27 -26.05 -16.30
CA ARG A 617 -25.78 -27.17 -15.47
C ARG A 617 -25.54 -28.42 -16.30
N GLY A 618 -26.37 -28.68 -17.31
CA GLY A 618 -26.13 -29.75 -18.29
C GLY A 618 -24.89 -29.48 -19.15
N ASP A 619 -24.72 -28.25 -19.63
CA ASP A 619 -23.56 -27.84 -20.43
C ASP A 619 -22.24 -27.88 -19.63
N ALA A 620 -22.28 -27.72 -18.30
CA ALA A 620 -21.10 -27.72 -17.44
C ALA A 620 -20.30 -29.05 -17.49
N ALA A 621 -20.94 -30.17 -17.84
CA ALA A 621 -20.28 -31.47 -17.92
C ALA A 621 -19.29 -31.58 -19.09
N SER A 622 -19.54 -30.86 -20.19
CA SER A 622 -18.70 -30.87 -21.40
C SER A 622 -17.92 -29.58 -21.61
N ALA A 623 -18.06 -28.61 -20.70
CA ALA A 623 -17.36 -27.33 -20.75
C ALA A 623 -15.88 -27.47 -20.38
N ALA A 624 -15.01 -26.77 -21.11
CA ALA A 624 -13.58 -26.68 -20.79
C ALA A 624 -13.35 -26.00 -19.43
N GLU A 625 -14.21 -25.05 -19.06
CA GLU A 625 -14.16 -24.37 -17.76
C GLU A 625 -15.40 -24.67 -16.90
N ARG A 626 -15.57 -25.95 -16.53
CA ARG A 626 -16.71 -26.42 -15.70
C ARG A 626 -16.99 -25.53 -14.48
N ALA A 627 -15.97 -25.16 -13.71
CA ALA A 627 -16.14 -24.34 -12.51
C ALA A 627 -16.75 -22.97 -12.81
N LYS A 628 -16.34 -22.33 -13.91
CA LYS A 628 -16.88 -21.02 -14.31
C LYS A 628 -18.29 -21.13 -14.88
N VAL A 629 -18.62 -22.21 -15.60
CA VAL A 629 -20.02 -22.48 -15.99
C VAL A 629 -20.91 -22.66 -14.77
N LEU A 630 -20.44 -23.37 -13.73
CA LEU A 630 -21.16 -23.49 -12.46
C LEU A 630 -21.31 -22.15 -11.74
N ALA A 631 -20.35 -21.23 -11.87
CA ALA A 631 -20.50 -19.86 -11.37
C ALA A 631 -21.62 -19.09 -12.10
N VAL A 632 -21.75 -19.25 -13.44
CA VAL A 632 -22.92 -18.71 -14.18
C VAL A 632 -24.22 -19.31 -13.64
N VAL A 633 -24.26 -20.63 -13.43
CA VAL A 633 -25.44 -21.32 -12.88
C VAL A 633 -25.81 -20.74 -11.51
N GLY A 634 -24.83 -20.51 -10.63
CA GLY A 634 -25.02 -19.86 -9.34
C GLY A 634 -25.65 -18.48 -9.49
N ALA A 635 -25.02 -17.59 -10.28
CA ALA A 635 -25.52 -16.24 -10.52
C ALA A 635 -26.96 -16.21 -11.09
N VAL A 636 -27.29 -17.11 -12.03
CA VAL A 636 -28.63 -17.24 -12.61
C VAL A 636 -29.64 -17.77 -11.58
N THR A 637 -29.22 -18.71 -10.73
CA THR A 637 -30.07 -19.27 -9.67
C THR A 637 -30.38 -18.22 -8.61
N ASP A 638 -29.39 -17.44 -8.18
CA ASP A 638 -29.58 -16.34 -7.23
C ASP A 638 -30.53 -15.28 -7.79
N LEU A 639 -30.41 -14.97 -9.09
CA LEU A 639 -31.31 -14.05 -9.78
C LEU A 639 -32.75 -14.59 -9.87
N ALA A 640 -32.93 -15.90 -10.08
CA ALA A 640 -34.24 -16.54 -10.06
C ALA A 640 -34.89 -16.48 -8.68
N ASN A 641 -34.09 -16.66 -7.62
CA ASN A 641 -34.55 -16.61 -6.23
C ASN A 641 -34.88 -15.17 -5.78
N ALA A 642 -34.16 -14.17 -6.28
CA ALA A 642 -34.43 -12.76 -6.01
C ALA A 642 -35.66 -12.22 -6.77
N THR A 643 -36.16 -12.94 -7.78
CA THR A 643 -37.36 -12.55 -8.52
C THR A 643 -38.60 -12.75 -7.65
N ARG A 644 -39.19 -11.65 -7.21
CA ARG A 644 -40.47 -11.61 -6.49
C ARG A 644 -41.64 -11.86 -7.44
#